data_AF-A0A940YKQ1-F1
#
_entry.id   AF-A0A940YKQ1-F1
#
_cell.length_a   1.000
_cell.length_b   1.000
_cell.length_c   1.000
_cell.angle_alpha   90.00
_cell.angle_beta   90.00
_cell.angle_gamma   90.00
#
_symmetry.space_group_name_H-M   'P 1'
#
loop_
_entity.id
_entity.type
_entity.pdbx_description
1 polymer ?
#
loop_
_entity_poly.entity_id
_entity_poly.type
_entity_poly.pdbx_seq_one_letter_code
_entity_poly.pdbx_strand_id
1 'polypeptide(L)'
;MTLTRPIGWLTAALAAAAVLAACSGSGSSDSVIVEGDIPIAYVKRADTLNLNPTDGGGFAEGGDLMLRETSSPSAPEHNLTAAFTQGRGDASDPEVSYDGKKIVFAMRCPASNSATIGGLPACTGRWNIWEYDMSSGGLTKGSFRRLTASTESDDVDPVYLPGGRGFVFSSNRQTGSYANQALGRSYYALDEYERQRVFNLHTMDADGAAITQVSFNQSHDRNPVIRLNGDVMFSRWDHVADRNHFKVFRMKPDGTDLFVLYGSHSEGNTFLNPRDMDPQGAYAGQITSDLMPLQRTHEGGALVRVDVANYSEQNTPANKDVPAQGGQVAMTDKTLNAERGFSPFGRATTPYPLWDGTDRILVAWKPCEVHRGTDVVPCASLTQAELDRLGDANRTIEQREADELQDNVRPHYAIYMFNPKQQTWLNVASPPPGFMYTDPIALVARTEPKVVEPTNLDSDLAAQKLGLLEVRSVYDTDGLGRMGDPVLAPVDTAGACSEPIPKTTPTDAADTRAQVAHLLRMKDPADSAYLCSPARFIRVMRAVAPPSGSIGLRHAIGETNFEPQQILGYAPIEPDGSFKLRVPADTPIGLAVVDTEGRAFQTHTNWIQVRPGERRTCDGCHSPRRGGALNSGAVVDTVPAAWRSAMASARLSGETMASTRTRLDPSALQLATDLLSRDVWADTARPGVQARPSVALRYTGNALAANDLATTVPLRGVINYPEHIQPLWTRDRGSNTCTRCHGAGAALDLSASIAGTGRLLSYESLLVGAPVIDPVTGLPVTRLVEGVPEVVREPALVETGASEGDAAGLARKSRLVEILSGQTLMAGADTRTIYPTPAVNHSALLNAAEKRLVAEWIDLGGKYYNDPFDANAQVREVRTLSQQTFTAKVLPVLSSTCATACHMGVGSGRGTDFRRNRFVLTGDAEGDYNVTLSMVTNTCQPAANPLLAQPSTRPHPSGATGQTRAPLPVGSAGYQAIYSWIASGCPTP
;
A
#
# COMPACT_ATOMS: atom_id res chain seq x y z
N MET A 1 48.97 25.10 -23.54
CA MET A 1 49.51 26.44 -23.89
C MET A 1 48.34 27.29 -24.37
N THR A 2 47.95 28.29 -23.54
CA THR A 2 47.55 29.67 -23.94
C THR A 2 46.76 29.84 -25.25
N LEU A 3 45.56 30.42 -25.33
CA LEU A 3 45.12 31.70 -24.76
C LEU A 3 43.63 31.95 -25.15
N THR A 4 42.82 32.34 -24.15
CA THR A 4 41.86 33.49 -24.12
C THR A 4 40.81 33.75 -25.22
N ARG A 5 39.54 33.83 -24.77
CA ARG A 5 38.47 34.77 -25.24
C ARG A 5 38.91 36.23 -25.03
N PRO A 6 38.29 37.25 -25.69
CA PRO A 6 37.21 38.01 -24.98
C PRO A 6 36.14 38.75 -25.84
N ILE A 7 34.95 38.97 -25.20
CA ILE A 7 34.14 40.24 -25.07
C ILE A 7 33.60 40.92 -26.36
N GLY A 8 32.38 41.47 -26.48
CA GLY A 8 31.28 41.86 -25.57
C GLY A 8 30.01 42.26 -26.36
N TRP A 9 28.78 42.05 -25.87
CA TRP A 9 27.86 42.99 -25.19
C TRP A 9 27.63 44.37 -25.87
N LEU A 10 26.46 44.61 -26.50
CA LEU A 10 25.35 45.49 -26.00
C LEU A 10 24.27 45.79 -27.08
N THR A 11 23.05 45.32 -26.78
CA THR A 11 21.72 45.99 -26.78
C THR A 11 20.98 46.55 -28.00
N ALA A 12 19.66 46.26 -27.94
CA ALA A 12 18.47 47.00 -28.35
C ALA A 12 17.96 46.75 -29.77
N ALA A 13 16.68 46.57 -30.09
CA ALA A 13 15.37 46.44 -29.43
C ALA A 13 14.32 46.68 -30.55
N LEU A 14 13.08 46.17 -30.39
CA LEU A 14 11.87 46.40 -31.21
C LEU A 14 11.75 45.68 -32.58
N ALA A 15 10.90 44.65 -32.60
CA ALA A 15 9.63 44.69 -33.34
C ALA A 15 8.73 43.53 -32.89
N ALA A 16 7.60 43.87 -32.26
CA ALA A 16 6.52 42.98 -31.91
C ALA A 16 5.30 43.24 -32.81
N ALA A 17 4.57 42.17 -33.11
CA ALA A 17 3.14 42.09 -33.46
C ALA A 17 2.62 42.63 -34.81
N ALA A 18 2.23 41.70 -35.70
CA ALA A 18 0.96 41.65 -36.46
C ALA A 18 1.00 40.42 -37.41
N VAL A 19 0.30 39.31 -37.13
CA VAL A 19 -1.12 39.00 -37.44
C VAL A 19 -1.32 38.42 -38.86
N LEU A 20 -1.89 37.21 -38.84
CA LEU A 20 -2.74 36.51 -39.82
C LEU A 20 -3.06 37.23 -41.15
N ALA A 21 -2.83 36.52 -42.27
CA ALA A 21 -3.85 36.07 -43.22
C ALA A 21 -3.23 35.52 -44.51
N ALA A 22 -3.92 34.54 -45.10
CA ALA A 22 -3.84 34.06 -46.47
C ALA A 22 -2.69 33.10 -46.85
N CYS A 23 -3.05 31.82 -46.98
CA CYS A 23 -2.97 31.14 -48.27
C CYS A 23 -4.20 30.22 -48.40
N SER A 24 -5.25 30.75 -49.03
CA SER A 24 -6.30 29.97 -49.66
C SER A 24 -5.73 29.31 -50.92
N GLY A 25 -5.50 28.00 -50.86
CA GLY A 25 -5.11 27.18 -52.00
C GLY A 25 -6.08 26.02 -52.13
N SER A 26 -7.01 26.11 -53.07
CA SER A 26 -7.83 24.98 -53.54
C SER A 26 -6.92 23.93 -54.17
N GLY A 27 -6.81 22.77 -53.55
CA GLY A 27 -6.06 21.62 -54.03
C GLY A 27 -6.55 20.34 -53.37
N SER A 28 -6.73 19.31 -54.20
CA SER A 28 -7.21 17.96 -53.90
C SER A 28 -6.81 17.39 -52.54
N SER A 29 -7.73 16.64 -51.93
CA SER A 29 -7.53 15.82 -50.74
C SER A 29 -6.47 14.74 -50.98
N ASP A 30 -5.23 15.05 -50.65
CA ASP A 30 -4.23 14.05 -50.31
C ASP A 30 -3.93 14.17 -48.82
N SER A 31 -4.28 13.12 -48.08
CA SER A 31 -3.86 12.92 -46.70
C SER A 31 -2.33 13.03 -46.64
N VAL A 32 -1.82 14.03 -45.93
CA VAL A 32 -0.41 14.09 -45.56
C VAL A 32 -0.18 12.92 -44.59
N ILE A 33 0.24 11.76 -45.11
CA ILE A 33 0.77 10.68 -44.27
C ILE A 33 2.15 11.15 -43.85
N VAL A 34 2.27 11.59 -42.60
CA VAL A 34 3.57 11.79 -41.96
C VAL A 34 4.08 10.39 -41.57
N GLU A 35 5.35 10.08 -41.83
CA GLU A 35 5.97 8.86 -41.32
C GLU A 35 5.69 8.75 -39.80
N GLY A 36 5.06 7.63 -39.40
CA GLY A 36 4.77 7.35 -37.99
C GLY A 36 3.35 7.62 -37.52
N ASP A 37 2.39 7.86 -38.44
CA ASP A 37 0.96 7.89 -38.12
C ASP A 37 0.38 6.49 -37.88
N ILE A 38 -0.28 6.29 -36.73
CA ILE A 38 -0.82 4.99 -36.31
C ILE A 38 -2.28 5.10 -35.85
N PRO A 39 -3.16 4.12 -36.11
CA PRO A 39 -4.49 4.11 -35.53
C PRO A 39 -4.38 4.02 -34.00
N ILE A 40 -5.22 4.77 -33.29
CA ILE A 40 -5.24 4.80 -31.83
C ILE A 40 -6.65 4.67 -31.29
N ALA A 41 -6.77 4.19 -30.05
CA ALA A 41 -7.98 4.32 -29.24
C ALA A 41 -7.62 4.97 -27.91
N TYR A 42 -8.61 5.58 -27.26
CA TYR A 42 -8.50 6.22 -25.95
C TYR A 42 -9.90 6.33 -25.35
N VAL A 43 -9.99 6.62 -24.06
CA VAL A 43 -11.29 6.85 -23.42
C VAL A 43 -11.56 8.33 -23.27
N LYS A 44 -12.77 8.73 -23.63
CA LYS A 44 -13.34 10.01 -23.27
C LYS A 44 -14.06 9.83 -21.95
N ARG A 45 -13.77 10.67 -20.97
CA ARG A 45 -14.41 10.64 -19.64
C ARG A 45 -14.81 12.05 -19.22
N ALA A 46 -15.83 12.18 -18.37
CA ALA A 46 -16.25 13.49 -17.88
C ALA A 46 -15.16 14.09 -16.96
N ASP A 47 -14.85 15.38 -17.12
CA ASP A 47 -13.88 16.09 -16.27
C ASP A 47 -14.41 16.37 -14.85
N THR A 48 -15.67 16.01 -14.60
CA THR A 48 -16.31 16.02 -13.29
C THR A 48 -15.88 14.86 -12.42
N LEU A 49 -15.26 13.84 -13.00
CA LEU A 49 -14.72 12.69 -12.28
C LEU A 49 -13.48 13.09 -11.47
N ASN A 50 -13.51 12.80 -10.17
CA ASN A 50 -12.34 12.97 -9.32
C ASN A 50 -11.48 11.70 -9.37
N LEU A 51 -10.54 11.64 -10.31
CA LEU A 51 -9.61 10.52 -10.42
C LEU A 51 -8.65 10.46 -9.23
N ASN A 52 -8.52 9.28 -8.63
CA ASN A 52 -7.70 9.04 -7.46
C ASN A 52 -7.13 7.62 -7.52
N PRO A 53 -5.80 7.45 -7.36
CA PRO A 53 -5.16 6.13 -7.38
C PRO A 53 -5.79 5.12 -6.41
N THR A 54 -6.28 5.60 -5.27
CA THR A 54 -6.88 4.78 -4.21
C THR A 54 -8.32 4.34 -4.51
N ASP A 55 -8.94 4.76 -5.62
CA ASP A 55 -10.27 4.32 -6.03
C ASP A 55 -10.19 3.38 -7.24
N GLY A 56 -10.89 2.25 -7.20
CA GLY A 56 -10.88 1.27 -8.30
C GLY A 56 -12.04 1.38 -9.29
N GLY A 57 -13.11 2.12 -8.96
CA GLY A 57 -14.40 2.02 -9.66
C GLY A 57 -15.08 3.33 -10.03
N GLY A 58 -14.35 4.45 -10.03
CA GLY A 58 -14.90 5.79 -10.27
C GLY A 58 -15.69 5.87 -11.59
N PHE A 59 -16.87 6.49 -11.56
CA PHE A 59 -17.82 6.53 -12.68
C PHE A 59 -18.45 7.93 -12.83
N ALA A 60 -18.53 8.41 -14.06
CA ALA A 60 -19.34 9.58 -14.42
C ALA A 60 -20.04 9.38 -15.77
N GLU A 61 -21.30 9.82 -15.89
CA GLU A 61 -22.04 9.72 -17.16
C GLU A 61 -21.37 10.56 -18.26
N GLY A 62 -21.33 10.02 -19.49
CA GLY A 62 -20.88 10.71 -20.70
C GLY A 62 -19.56 10.19 -21.27
N GLY A 63 -18.97 9.17 -20.66
CA GLY A 63 -17.75 8.55 -21.13
C GLY A 63 -17.97 7.48 -22.21
N ASP A 64 -16.95 7.29 -23.05
CA ASP A 64 -16.99 6.40 -24.22
C ASP A 64 -15.58 5.96 -24.64
N LEU A 65 -15.50 4.80 -25.31
CA LEU A 65 -14.31 4.38 -26.05
C LEU A 65 -14.29 5.09 -27.41
N MET A 66 -13.22 5.86 -27.64
CA MET A 66 -12.99 6.61 -28.85
C MET A 66 -11.90 5.92 -29.68
N LEU A 67 -12.05 5.97 -31.01
CA LEU A 67 -11.05 5.51 -31.96
C LEU A 67 -10.74 6.61 -32.95
N ARG A 68 -9.46 6.76 -33.28
CA ARG A 68 -9.00 7.68 -34.32
C ARG A 68 -8.21 6.91 -35.36
N GLU A 69 -8.54 7.15 -36.63
CA GLU A 69 -8.00 6.35 -37.74
C GLU A 69 -6.47 6.46 -37.88
N THR A 70 -5.89 7.59 -37.47
CA THR A 70 -4.45 7.77 -37.32
C THR A 70 -4.13 8.71 -36.15
N SER A 71 -2.87 8.79 -35.73
CA SER A 71 -2.39 9.69 -34.68
C SER A 71 -2.30 11.15 -35.15
N SER A 72 -2.89 11.49 -36.29
CA SER A 72 -3.01 12.85 -36.77
C SER A 72 -4.21 13.56 -36.11
N PRO A 73 -4.06 14.81 -35.63
CA PRO A 73 -5.17 15.60 -35.08
C PRO A 73 -6.34 15.83 -36.04
N SER A 74 -6.09 15.79 -37.35
CA SER A 74 -7.11 15.97 -38.38
C SER A 74 -7.78 14.68 -38.82
N ALA A 75 -7.33 13.53 -38.30
CA ALA A 75 -7.88 12.23 -38.67
C ALA A 75 -9.34 12.09 -38.21
N PRO A 76 -10.17 11.31 -38.92
CA PRO A 76 -11.52 10.97 -38.45
C PRO A 76 -11.49 10.29 -37.08
N GLU A 77 -12.38 10.73 -36.20
CA GLU A 77 -12.61 10.19 -34.86
C GLU A 77 -14.00 9.52 -34.82
N HIS A 78 -14.07 8.37 -34.16
CA HIS A 78 -15.24 7.52 -34.08
C HIS A 78 -15.52 7.17 -32.62
N ASN A 79 -16.76 7.35 -32.19
CA ASN A 79 -17.21 6.87 -30.88
C ASN A 79 -17.72 5.43 -31.05
N LEU A 80 -16.97 4.47 -30.50
CA LEU A 80 -17.26 3.04 -30.68
C LEU A 80 -18.41 2.58 -29.80
N THR A 81 -18.59 3.17 -28.61
CA THR A 81 -19.50 2.66 -27.58
C THR A 81 -20.82 3.42 -27.46
N ALA A 82 -21.01 4.51 -28.20
CA ALA A 82 -22.21 5.36 -28.16
C ALA A 82 -23.54 4.58 -28.22
N ALA A 83 -23.59 3.51 -29.02
CA ALA A 83 -24.79 2.68 -29.15
C ALA A 83 -25.19 1.97 -27.84
N PHE A 84 -24.20 1.67 -26.98
CA PHE A 84 -24.39 1.04 -25.68
C PHE A 84 -24.45 2.06 -24.55
N THR A 85 -23.56 3.05 -24.51
CA THR A 85 -23.51 4.04 -23.43
C THR A 85 -24.68 5.01 -23.49
N GLN A 86 -25.17 5.35 -24.69
CA GLN A 86 -26.25 6.31 -24.94
C GLN A 86 -26.02 7.67 -24.24
N GLY A 87 -24.76 8.08 -24.10
CA GLY A 87 -24.36 9.29 -23.37
C GLY A 87 -24.54 9.23 -21.85
N ARG A 88 -24.92 8.07 -21.32
CA ARG A 88 -25.14 7.80 -19.89
C ARG A 88 -24.19 6.75 -19.33
N GLY A 89 -23.29 6.23 -20.15
CA GLY A 89 -22.25 5.29 -19.75
C GLY A 89 -20.91 5.97 -19.50
N ASP A 90 -19.93 5.14 -19.19
CA ASP A 90 -18.52 5.47 -19.05
C ASP A 90 -17.69 4.26 -19.53
N ALA A 91 -16.48 4.52 -20.02
CA ALA A 91 -15.52 3.50 -20.46
C ALA A 91 -14.14 3.82 -19.86
N SER A 92 -13.37 2.78 -19.55
CA SER A 92 -12.03 2.91 -19.00
C SER A 92 -11.11 1.79 -19.46
N ASP A 93 -9.81 2.03 -19.30
CA ASP A 93 -8.74 1.03 -19.36
C ASP A 93 -8.73 0.14 -20.62
N PRO A 94 -8.77 0.72 -21.84
CA PRO A 94 -8.65 -0.04 -23.07
C PRO A 94 -7.24 -0.62 -23.21
N GLU A 95 -7.16 -1.84 -23.73
CA GLU A 95 -5.92 -2.55 -24.02
C GLU A 95 -6.02 -3.26 -25.37
N VAL A 96 -4.92 -3.27 -26.11
CA VAL A 96 -4.86 -3.88 -27.44
C VAL A 96 -4.33 -5.30 -27.37
N SER A 97 -4.97 -6.19 -28.13
CA SER A 97 -4.45 -7.53 -28.42
C SER A 97 -3.12 -7.45 -29.19
N TYR A 98 -2.30 -8.49 -29.06
CA TYR A 98 -0.94 -8.48 -29.61
C TYR A 98 -0.87 -8.39 -31.14
N ASP A 99 -1.91 -8.80 -31.85
CA ASP A 99 -2.00 -8.66 -33.31
C ASP A 99 -2.57 -7.30 -33.76
N GLY A 100 -2.94 -6.43 -32.82
CA GLY A 100 -3.49 -5.09 -33.08
C GLY A 100 -4.95 -5.08 -33.53
N LYS A 101 -5.67 -6.21 -33.51
CA LYS A 101 -7.01 -6.33 -34.13
C LYS A 101 -8.18 -6.28 -33.16
N LYS A 102 -7.93 -6.38 -31.87
CA LYS A 102 -8.96 -6.35 -30.82
C LYS A 102 -8.60 -5.40 -29.70
N ILE A 103 -9.62 -4.78 -29.11
CA ILE A 103 -9.52 -3.91 -27.94
C ILE A 103 -10.34 -4.55 -26.81
N VAL A 104 -9.71 -4.83 -25.67
CA VAL A 104 -10.44 -5.17 -24.44
C VAL A 104 -10.53 -3.91 -23.58
N PHE A 105 -11.64 -3.67 -22.90
CA PHE A 105 -11.86 -2.46 -22.10
C PHE A 105 -12.93 -2.69 -21.04
N ALA A 106 -13.02 -1.81 -20.05
CA ALA A 106 -14.11 -1.80 -19.08
C ALA A 106 -15.18 -0.79 -19.50
N MET A 107 -16.46 -1.15 -19.33
CA MET A 107 -17.57 -0.23 -19.61
C MET A 107 -18.67 -0.40 -18.56
N ARG A 108 -19.18 0.73 -18.09
CA ARG A 108 -20.32 0.81 -17.18
C ARG A 108 -21.40 1.70 -17.78
N CYS A 109 -22.64 1.25 -17.68
CA CYS A 109 -23.80 2.04 -18.04
C CYS A 109 -24.99 1.64 -17.15
N PRO A 110 -25.99 2.54 -16.96
CA PRO A 110 -27.17 2.25 -16.15
C PRO A 110 -27.89 0.99 -16.63
N ALA A 111 -28.34 0.14 -15.71
CA ALA A 111 -29.15 -1.04 -16.05
C ALA A 111 -30.49 -0.69 -16.75
N SER A 112 -30.93 0.57 -16.65
CA SER A 112 -32.11 1.09 -17.35
C SER A 112 -31.86 1.46 -18.81
N ASN A 113 -30.64 1.31 -19.30
CA ASN A 113 -30.31 1.57 -20.69
C ASN A 113 -30.97 0.53 -21.62
N SER A 114 -31.47 0.99 -22.77
CA SER A 114 -32.25 0.17 -23.71
C SER A 114 -31.40 -0.68 -24.65
N ALA A 115 -30.08 -0.44 -24.70
CA ALA A 115 -29.17 -1.16 -25.56
C ALA A 115 -29.13 -2.66 -25.25
N THR A 116 -28.98 -3.49 -26.28
CA THR A 116 -28.88 -4.94 -26.15
C THR A 116 -27.65 -5.48 -26.86
N ILE A 117 -27.14 -6.62 -26.38
CA ILE A 117 -26.08 -7.39 -27.02
C ILE A 117 -26.43 -8.88 -26.91
N GLY A 118 -26.40 -9.59 -28.03
CA GLY A 118 -26.81 -11.01 -28.06
C GLY A 118 -28.26 -11.26 -27.58
N GLY A 119 -29.15 -10.28 -27.74
CA GLY A 119 -30.55 -10.36 -27.28
C GLY A 119 -30.75 -10.12 -25.77
N LEU A 120 -29.69 -9.79 -25.02
CA LEU A 120 -29.74 -9.47 -23.59
C LEU A 120 -29.47 -7.98 -23.34
N PRO A 121 -29.90 -7.40 -22.21
CA PRO A 121 -29.52 -6.04 -21.83
C PRO A 121 -28.00 -5.87 -21.82
N ALA A 122 -27.52 -4.84 -22.53
CA ALA A 122 -26.10 -4.53 -22.64
C ALA A 122 -25.51 -4.06 -21.30
N CYS A 123 -26.27 -3.30 -20.52
CA CYS A 123 -25.80 -2.67 -19.28
C CYS A 123 -26.29 -3.41 -18.04
N THR A 124 -25.43 -3.56 -17.04
CA THR A 124 -25.74 -4.22 -15.75
C THR A 124 -25.84 -3.24 -14.58
N GLY A 125 -25.47 -1.97 -14.78
CA GLY A 125 -25.28 -1.00 -13.71
C GLY A 125 -23.91 -1.04 -13.03
N ARG A 126 -23.06 -2.00 -13.41
CA ARG A 126 -21.69 -2.20 -12.92
C ARG A 126 -20.66 -2.11 -14.04
N TRP A 127 -19.40 -1.93 -13.68
CA TRP A 127 -18.28 -2.10 -14.60
C TRP A 127 -18.16 -3.56 -15.01
N ASN A 128 -18.23 -3.81 -16.32
CA ASN A 128 -17.99 -5.12 -16.90
C ASN A 128 -16.93 -5.02 -17.99
N ILE A 129 -16.29 -6.15 -18.30
CA ILE A 129 -15.26 -6.23 -19.33
C ILE A 129 -15.91 -6.50 -20.69
N TRP A 130 -15.44 -5.79 -21.71
CA TRP A 130 -15.90 -5.84 -23.09
C TRP A 130 -14.73 -6.04 -24.03
N GLU A 131 -15.01 -6.59 -25.20
CA GLU A 131 -14.07 -6.74 -26.30
C GLU A 131 -14.68 -6.18 -27.58
N TYR A 132 -13.89 -5.45 -28.35
CA TYR A 132 -14.21 -4.97 -29.69
C TYR A 132 -13.24 -5.61 -30.69
N ASP A 133 -13.76 -6.41 -31.61
CA ASP A 133 -12.98 -7.16 -32.60
C ASP A 133 -13.07 -6.51 -33.99
N MET A 134 -11.95 -5.94 -34.45
CA MET A 134 -11.81 -5.25 -35.73
C MET A 134 -11.47 -6.18 -36.90
N SER A 135 -11.29 -7.49 -36.66
CA SER A 135 -10.72 -8.43 -37.64
C SER A 135 -11.51 -8.53 -38.95
N SER A 136 -12.84 -8.41 -38.90
CA SER A 136 -13.71 -8.51 -40.08
C SER A 136 -14.26 -7.16 -40.55
N GLY A 137 -14.33 -6.16 -39.67
CA GLY A 137 -15.00 -4.88 -39.89
C GLY A 137 -14.07 -3.69 -40.10
N GLY A 138 -12.76 -3.90 -40.02
CA GLY A 138 -11.79 -2.81 -39.90
C GLY A 138 -11.98 -2.02 -38.61
N LEU A 139 -11.39 -0.83 -38.55
CA LEU A 139 -11.34 -0.03 -37.32
C LEU A 139 -12.71 0.35 -36.74
N THR A 140 -13.74 0.55 -37.57
CA THR A 140 -14.99 1.18 -37.14
C THR A 140 -16.23 0.30 -37.24
N LYS A 141 -16.15 -0.85 -37.92
CA LYS A 141 -17.28 -1.79 -38.08
C LYS A 141 -17.01 -3.16 -37.45
N GLY A 142 -16.10 -3.20 -36.49
CA GLY A 142 -15.84 -4.38 -35.67
C GLY A 142 -17.07 -4.85 -34.87
N SER A 143 -16.94 -6.02 -34.24
CA SER A 143 -18.00 -6.64 -33.45
C SER A 143 -17.71 -6.54 -31.95
N PHE A 144 -18.74 -6.22 -31.17
CA PHE A 144 -18.65 -6.22 -29.72
C PHE A 144 -19.00 -7.57 -29.10
N ARG A 145 -18.34 -7.88 -27.99
CA ARG A 145 -18.67 -8.96 -27.08
C ARG A 145 -18.55 -8.45 -25.63
N ARG A 146 -19.54 -8.75 -24.80
CA ARG A 146 -19.44 -8.54 -23.34
C ARG A 146 -18.88 -9.81 -22.69
N LEU A 147 -17.74 -9.69 -22.00
CA LEU A 147 -17.01 -10.80 -21.39
C LEU A 147 -17.48 -11.11 -19.97
N THR A 148 -17.80 -10.08 -19.18
CA THR A 148 -18.36 -10.26 -17.83
C THR A 148 -19.76 -9.64 -17.72
N ALA A 149 -20.58 -10.12 -16.79
CA ALA A 149 -21.98 -9.67 -16.65
C ALA A 149 -22.41 -9.52 -15.18
N SER A 150 -21.48 -9.17 -14.29
CA SER A 150 -21.84 -9.00 -12.87
C SER A 150 -22.79 -7.83 -12.69
N THR A 151 -23.79 -8.02 -11.85
CA THR A 151 -24.69 -6.98 -11.35
C THR A 151 -24.32 -6.51 -9.93
N GLU A 152 -23.34 -7.16 -9.30
CA GLU A 152 -22.97 -6.96 -7.90
C GLU A 152 -21.56 -6.43 -7.70
N SER A 153 -20.71 -6.53 -8.72
CA SER A 153 -19.29 -6.26 -8.65
C SER A 153 -18.83 -5.53 -9.90
N ASP A 154 -17.75 -4.78 -9.75
CA ASP A 154 -17.13 -3.96 -10.76
C ASP A 154 -15.83 -4.65 -11.22
N ASP A 155 -15.68 -4.81 -12.54
CA ASP A 155 -14.47 -5.33 -13.20
C ASP A 155 -13.84 -4.23 -14.06
N VAL A 156 -12.56 -3.97 -13.84
CA VAL A 156 -11.79 -2.87 -14.44
C VAL A 156 -10.38 -3.31 -14.82
N ASP A 157 -9.61 -2.43 -15.46
CA ASP A 157 -8.21 -2.65 -15.84
C ASP A 157 -7.93 -4.00 -16.59
N PRO A 158 -8.66 -4.39 -17.65
CA PRO A 158 -8.46 -5.67 -18.32
C PRO A 158 -7.24 -5.69 -19.26
N VAL A 159 -6.54 -6.82 -19.34
CA VAL A 159 -5.44 -7.08 -20.29
C VAL A 159 -5.54 -8.48 -20.88
N TYR A 160 -5.07 -8.65 -22.12
CA TYR A 160 -4.95 -9.96 -22.77
C TYR A 160 -3.80 -10.79 -22.19
N LEU A 161 -4.07 -12.04 -21.83
CA LEU A 161 -3.03 -13.05 -21.58
C LEU A 161 -2.52 -13.62 -22.91
N PRO A 162 -1.20 -13.90 -23.04
CA PRO A 162 -0.61 -14.43 -24.27
C PRO A 162 -1.09 -15.84 -24.59
N GLY A 163 -0.97 -16.24 -25.85
CA GLY A 163 -1.33 -17.57 -26.34
C GLY A 163 -2.84 -17.84 -26.36
N GLY A 164 -3.65 -16.78 -26.41
CA GLY A 164 -5.13 -16.90 -26.39
C GLY A 164 -5.68 -17.47 -25.08
N ARG A 165 -4.93 -17.36 -23.97
CA ARG A 165 -5.32 -17.91 -22.66
C ARG A 165 -6.43 -17.14 -21.94
N GLY A 166 -6.84 -16.00 -22.48
CA GLY A 166 -7.91 -15.17 -21.92
C GLY A 166 -7.37 -13.85 -21.39
N PHE A 167 -7.75 -13.51 -20.15
CA PHE A 167 -7.56 -12.16 -19.63
C PHE A 167 -7.14 -12.16 -18.15
N VAL A 168 -6.43 -11.10 -17.75
CA VAL A 168 -6.28 -10.68 -16.36
C VAL A 168 -6.91 -9.31 -16.19
N PHE A 169 -7.56 -9.05 -15.05
CA PHE A 169 -8.27 -7.80 -14.77
C PHE A 169 -8.35 -7.56 -13.27
N SER A 170 -8.65 -6.32 -12.85
CA SER A 170 -8.90 -6.01 -11.44
C SER A 170 -10.40 -6.06 -11.13
N SER A 171 -10.78 -6.57 -9.96
CA SER A 171 -12.18 -6.73 -9.59
C SER A 171 -12.42 -6.72 -8.08
N ASN A 172 -13.56 -6.16 -7.67
CA ASN A 172 -14.01 -6.13 -6.27
C ASN A 172 -14.92 -7.30 -5.87
N ARG A 173 -14.98 -8.37 -6.68
CA ARG A 173 -15.76 -9.60 -6.41
C ARG A 173 -15.31 -10.36 -5.17
N GLN A 174 -14.03 -10.30 -4.83
CA GLN A 174 -13.42 -10.98 -3.66
C GLN A 174 -13.77 -12.46 -3.54
N THR A 175 -13.85 -13.21 -4.64
CA THR A 175 -14.38 -14.60 -4.62
C THR A 175 -13.67 -15.52 -3.62
N GLY A 176 -12.35 -15.43 -3.50
CA GLY A 176 -11.56 -16.15 -2.50
C GLY A 176 -11.48 -15.41 -1.16
N SER A 177 -11.16 -14.11 -1.18
CA SER A 177 -11.00 -13.30 0.04
C SER A 177 -12.27 -13.29 0.89
N TYR A 178 -13.46 -13.19 0.28
CA TYR A 178 -14.76 -13.21 0.97
C TYR A 178 -14.92 -14.46 1.83
N ALA A 179 -14.59 -15.63 1.28
CA ALA A 179 -14.74 -16.90 1.98
C ALA A 179 -13.60 -17.17 2.99
N ASN A 180 -12.43 -16.57 2.77
CA ASN A 180 -11.23 -16.80 3.55
C ASN A 180 -10.89 -15.60 4.45
N GLN A 181 -11.87 -14.96 5.07
CA GLN A 181 -11.59 -13.92 6.05
C GLN A 181 -11.10 -14.51 7.38
N ALA A 182 -10.50 -13.64 8.21
CA ALA A 182 -9.97 -14.05 9.50
C ALA A 182 -11.06 -14.63 10.40
N LEU A 183 -10.64 -15.44 11.38
CA LEU A 183 -11.52 -16.05 12.37
C LEU A 183 -12.63 -16.94 11.81
N GLY A 184 -12.51 -17.41 10.55
CA GLY A 184 -13.47 -18.29 9.89
C GLY A 184 -14.77 -17.60 9.49
N ARG A 185 -14.70 -16.28 9.24
CA ARG A 185 -15.85 -15.46 8.82
C ARG A 185 -15.93 -15.36 7.31
N SER A 186 -17.10 -14.97 6.82
CA SER A 186 -17.27 -14.60 5.41
C SER A 186 -17.92 -13.23 5.29
N TYR A 187 -17.21 -12.29 4.67
CA TYR A 187 -17.65 -10.91 4.47
C TYR A 187 -16.79 -10.20 3.41
N TYR A 188 -17.36 -9.16 2.81
CA TYR A 188 -16.60 -8.28 1.92
C TYR A 188 -15.70 -7.37 2.74
N ALA A 189 -14.39 -7.47 2.48
CA ALA A 189 -13.38 -6.61 3.07
C ALA A 189 -13.41 -5.22 2.43
N LEU A 190 -13.32 -4.19 3.26
CA LEU A 190 -12.95 -2.85 2.82
C LEU A 190 -11.42 -2.72 2.75
N ASP A 191 -10.95 -1.76 1.97
CA ASP A 191 -9.53 -1.36 1.96
C ASP A 191 -9.06 -0.85 3.33
N GLU A 192 -7.75 -0.64 3.48
CA GLU A 192 -7.13 -0.18 4.73
C GLU A 192 -7.46 1.31 5.06
N TYR A 193 -8.22 2.01 4.21
CA TYR A 193 -8.91 3.27 4.54
C TYR A 193 -10.39 3.06 4.94
N GLU A 194 -10.89 1.83 4.98
CA GLU A 194 -12.28 1.49 5.28
C GLU A 194 -13.27 2.07 4.23
N ARG A 195 -12.86 2.22 2.97
CA ARG A 195 -13.67 2.90 1.94
C ARG A 195 -14.35 1.94 0.97
N GLN A 196 -13.60 1.30 0.09
CA GLN A 196 -14.16 0.49 -1.00
C GLN A 196 -13.93 -0.98 -0.76
N ARG A 197 -14.78 -1.81 -1.35
CA ARG A 197 -14.44 -3.22 -1.52
C ARG A 197 -13.11 -3.32 -2.27
N VAL A 198 -12.19 -4.06 -1.69
CA VAL A 198 -10.85 -4.25 -2.23
C VAL A 198 -10.91 -4.79 -3.66
N PHE A 199 -10.20 -4.11 -4.56
CA PHE A 199 -9.99 -4.52 -5.96
C PHE A 199 -8.71 -5.36 -6.04
N ASN A 200 -8.84 -6.62 -6.45
CA ASN A 200 -7.72 -7.52 -6.62
C ASN A 200 -7.74 -8.17 -8.01
N LEU A 201 -6.61 -8.72 -8.41
CA LEU A 201 -6.45 -9.31 -9.73
C LEU A 201 -7.18 -10.65 -9.83
N HIS A 202 -7.86 -10.83 -10.97
CA HIS A 202 -8.55 -12.04 -11.36
C HIS A 202 -8.14 -12.42 -12.78
N THR A 203 -8.16 -13.71 -13.09
CA THR A 203 -8.00 -14.23 -14.46
C THR A 203 -9.30 -14.86 -14.95
N MET A 204 -9.51 -14.87 -16.26
CA MET A 204 -10.61 -15.59 -16.91
C MET A 204 -10.17 -16.16 -18.26
N ASP A 205 -10.89 -17.17 -18.73
CA ASP A 205 -10.66 -17.77 -20.04
C ASP A 205 -11.05 -16.81 -21.18
N ALA A 206 -10.63 -17.11 -22.41
CA ALA A 206 -10.88 -16.26 -23.58
C ALA A 206 -12.36 -16.09 -23.95
N ASP A 207 -13.24 -16.95 -23.44
CA ASP A 207 -14.69 -16.84 -23.58
C ASP A 207 -15.37 -16.04 -22.44
N GLY A 208 -14.61 -15.63 -21.43
CA GLY A 208 -15.10 -14.95 -20.22
C GLY A 208 -15.49 -15.91 -19.08
N ALA A 209 -15.29 -17.22 -19.24
CA ALA A 209 -15.56 -18.21 -18.20
C ALA A 209 -14.40 -18.33 -17.18
N ALA A 210 -14.59 -19.18 -16.17
CA ALA A 210 -13.56 -19.56 -15.19
C ALA A 210 -12.88 -18.40 -14.43
N ILE A 211 -13.63 -17.33 -14.12
CA ILE A 211 -13.13 -16.21 -13.32
C ILE A 211 -12.54 -16.71 -12.00
N THR A 212 -11.26 -16.47 -11.77
CA THR A 212 -10.50 -16.92 -10.60
C THR A 212 -9.73 -15.76 -9.99
N GLN A 213 -9.89 -15.52 -8.69
CA GLN A 213 -9.07 -14.55 -7.97
C GLN A 213 -7.61 -15.04 -7.86
N VAL A 214 -6.66 -14.17 -8.18
CA VAL A 214 -5.22 -14.50 -8.19
C VAL A 214 -4.37 -13.62 -7.28
N SER A 215 -4.87 -12.48 -6.81
CA SER A 215 -4.21 -11.69 -5.76
C SER A 215 -5.12 -11.43 -4.54
N PHE A 216 -4.52 -11.24 -3.36
CA PHE A 216 -5.21 -11.22 -2.06
C PHE A 216 -4.75 -10.07 -1.14
N ASN A 217 -4.45 -8.90 -1.72
CA ASN A 217 -4.07 -7.72 -0.94
C ASN A 217 -5.22 -7.23 -0.03
N GLN A 218 -4.92 -6.44 1.00
CA GLN A 218 -5.94 -5.72 1.78
C GLN A 218 -6.29 -4.36 1.19
N SER A 219 -5.47 -3.87 0.27
CA SER A 219 -5.71 -2.67 -0.51
C SER A 219 -5.75 -3.02 -2.01
N HIS A 220 -5.77 -2.03 -2.91
CA HIS A 220 -6.00 -2.28 -4.33
C HIS A 220 -4.77 -2.82 -5.07
N ASP A 221 -5.00 -3.77 -5.98
CA ASP A 221 -4.07 -4.18 -7.04
C ASP A 221 -4.67 -3.75 -8.39
N ARG A 222 -4.02 -2.83 -9.11
CA ARG A 222 -4.58 -2.11 -10.28
C ARG A 222 -3.63 -2.11 -11.47
N ASN A 223 -4.18 -1.80 -12.64
CA ASN A 223 -3.46 -1.55 -13.90
C ASN A 223 -2.47 -2.68 -14.29
N PRO A 224 -2.93 -3.94 -14.42
CA PRO A 224 -2.06 -5.03 -14.83
C PRO A 224 -1.68 -4.90 -16.32
N VAL A 225 -0.43 -5.24 -16.63
CA VAL A 225 0.09 -5.43 -17.99
C VAL A 225 0.95 -6.69 -18.06
N ILE A 226 1.08 -7.29 -19.25
CA ILE A 226 1.93 -8.48 -19.43
C ILE A 226 3.31 -8.06 -19.93
N ARG A 227 4.33 -8.45 -19.18
CA ARG A 227 5.73 -8.26 -19.56
C ARG A 227 6.15 -9.26 -20.61
N LEU A 228 7.21 -8.98 -21.37
CA LEU A 228 7.72 -9.90 -22.41
C LEU A 228 8.12 -11.29 -21.89
N ASN A 229 8.47 -11.40 -20.60
CA ASN A 229 8.77 -12.70 -19.96
C ASN A 229 7.50 -13.50 -19.60
N GLY A 230 6.31 -12.90 -19.75
CA GLY A 230 5.00 -13.48 -19.48
C GLY A 230 4.49 -13.26 -18.05
N ASP A 231 5.23 -12.55 -17.20
CA ASP A 231 4.75 -12.14 -15.88
C ASP A 231 3.72 -11.01 -16.03
N VAL A 232 2.72 -11.00 -15.15
CA VAL A 232 1.83 -9.87 -14.93
C VAL A 232 2.59 -8.84 -14.10
N MET A 233 2.76 -7.62 -14.60
CA MET A 233 3.24 -6.45 -13.88
C MET A 233 2.07 -5.53 -13.55
N PHE A 234 2.02 -4.97 -12.35
CA PHE A 234 0.87 -4.19 -11.91
C PHE A 234 1.24 -3.24 -10.77
N SER A 235 0.34 -2.33 -10.44
CA SER A 235 0.49 -1.38 -9.34
C SER A 235 -0.26 -1.89 -8.12
N ARG A 236 0.45 -2.07 -7.01
CA ARG A 236 -0.12 -2.49 -5.74
C ARG A 236 -0.06 -1.36 -4.73
N TRP A 237 -1.20 -1.07 -4.11
CA TRP A 237 -1.27 -0.19 -2.95
C TRP A 237 -0.82 -0.95 -1.70
N ASP A 238 0.31 -0.55 -1.12
CA ASP A 238 0.74 -1.02 0.20
C ASP A 238 0.31 0.02 1.25
N HIS A 239 -0.66 -0.33 2.11
CA HIS A 239 -1.19 0.56 3.15
C HIS A 239 -1.19 -0.08 4.55
N VAL A 240 -0.16 -0.88 4.85
CA VAL A 240 0.04 -1.42 6.21
C VAL A 240 0.75 -0.39 7.09
N ALA A 241 0.14 -0.05 8.21
CA ALA A 241 0.70 0.92 9.17
C ALA A 241 0.96 2.28 8.52
N ASP A 242 2.18 2.81 8.63
CA ASP A 242 2.51 4.15 8.10
C ASP A 242 2.89 4.11 6.60
N ARG A 243 2.86 2.93 5.96
CA ARG A 243 3.00 2.84 4.49
C ARG A 243 1.72 3.33 3.84
N ASN A 244 1.85 4.08 2.76
CA ASN A 244 0.72 4.55 1.98
C ASN A 244 1.17 5.01 0.58
N HIS A 245 1.35 4.05 -0.32
CA HIS A 245 1.93 4.27 -1.64
C HIS A 245 1.62 3.12 -2.58
N PHE A 246 1.62 3.39 -3.89
CA PHE A 246 1.56 2.36 -4.93
C PHE A 246 2.94 2.03 -5.48
N LYS A 247 3.25 0.74 -5.55
CA LYS A 247 4.53 0.21 -6.04
C LYS A 247 4.29 -0.74 -7.20
N VAL A 248 5.36 -0.99 -7.96
CA VAL A 248 5.30 -1.92 -9.09
C VAL A 248 5.58 -3.34 -8.59
N PHE A 249 4.60 -4.21 -8.72
CA PHE A 249 4.70 -5.64 -8.42
C PHE A 249 4.67 -6.48 -9.69
N ARG A 250 5.12 -7.72 -9.57
CA ARG A 250 4.97 -8.76 -10.59
C ARG A 250 4.43 -10.05 -9.99
N MET A 251 3.80 -10.88 -10.80
CA MET A 251 3.46 -12.28 -10.48
C MET A 251 3.26 -13.08 -11.77
N LYS A 252 3.20 -14.40 -11.66
CA LYS A 252 2.72 -15.23 -12.78
C LYS A 252 1.19 -15.08 -12.95
N PRO A 253 0.63 -15.38 -14.14
CA PRO A 253 -0.81 -15.30 -14.37
C PRO A 253 -1.67 -16.11 -13.38
N ASP A 254 -1.16 -17.22 -12.85
CA ASP A 254 -1.84 -18.03 -11.83
C ASP A 254 -1.74 -17.45 -10.40
N GLY A 255 -1.15 -16.27 -10.21
CA GLY A 255 -0.96 -15.60 -8.92
C GLY A 255 0.20 -16.12 -8.07
N THR A 256 0.98 -17.08 -8.57
CA THR A 256 2.22 -17.53 -7.93
C THR A 256 3.38 -16.58 -8.21
N ASP A 257 4.46 -16.69 -7.42
CA ASP A 257 5.66 -15.85 -7.54
C ASP A 257 5.37 -14.32 -7.46
N LEU A 258 4.38 -13.95 -6.64
CA LEU A 258 4.09 -12.55 -6.35
C LEU A 258 5.32 -11.88 -5.73
N PHE A 259 5.92 -10.90 -6.38
CA PHE A 259 7.11 -10.22 -5.87
C PHE A 259 7.11 -8.75 -6.26
N VAL A 260 7.73 -7.91 -5.43
CA VAL A 260 7.89 -6.49 -5.76
C VAL A 260 8.96 -6.32 -6.84
N LEU A 261 8.64 -5.59 -7.91
CA LEU A 261 9.57 -5.29 -8.99
C LEU A 261 10.37 -4.02 -8.68
N TYR A 262 9.70 -2.94 -8.27
CA TYR A 262 10.33 -1.65 -7.98
C TYR A 262 9.48 -0.74 -7.07
N GLY A 263 10.13 0.20 -6.38
CA GLY A 263 9.46 1.38 -5.81
C GLY A 263 9.16 1.31 -4.32
N SER A 264 9.63 0.29 -3.59
CA SER A 264 9.38 0.23 -2.14
C SER A 264 10.15 1.30 -1.37
N HIS A 265 11.38 1.59 -1.81
CA HIS A 265 12.30 2.52 -1.13
C HIS A 265 12.72 3.66 -2.04
N SER A 266 11.94 3.92 -3.08
CA SER A 266 12.24 4.93 -4.09
C SER A 266 11.46 6.22 -3.84
N GLU A 267 11.96 7.33 -4.37
CA GLU A 267 11.29 8.62 -4.25
C GLU A 267 9.98 8.66 -5.06
N GLY A 268 9.02 9.46 -4.56
CA GLY A 268 7.67 9.55 -5.09
C GLY A 268 6.71 8.58 -4.43
N ASN A 269 5.40 8.81 -4.62
CA ASN A 269 4.39 8.10 -3.85
C ASN A 269 3.65 7.00 -4.62
N THR A 270 3.14 7.26 -5.82
CA THR A 270 2.29 6.30 -6.54
C THR A 270 2.82 6.08 -7.94
N PHE A 271 3.32 4.88 -8.22
CA PHE A 271 3.51 4.36 -9.59
C PHE A 271 2.21 3.66 -10.00
N LEU A 272 1.43 4.20 -10.95
CA LEU A 272 0.06 3.73 -11.21
C LEU A 272 -0.09 2.94 -12.52
N ASN A 273 0.46 3.40 -13.64
CA ASN A 273 0.35 2.74 -14.95
C ASN A 273 1.74 2.27 -15.48
N PRO A 274 2.39 1.27 -14.83
CA PRO A 274 3.68 0.79 -15.26
C PRO A 274 3.59 0.04 -16.59
N ARG A 275 4.52 0.29 -17.53
CA ARG A 275 4.62 -0.41 -18.82
C ARG A 275 6.06 -0.63 -19.24
N ASP A 276 6.38 -1.77 -19.86
CA ASP A 276 7.71 -1.97 -20.47
C ASP A 276 7.92 -0.99 -21.64
N MET A 277 9.12 -0.39 -21.71
CA MET A 277 9.59 0.36 -22.87
C MET A 277 9.86 -0.59 -24.05
N ASP A 278 10.01 -0.02 -25.24
CA ASP A 278 10.24 -0.79 -26.47
C ASP A 278 11.49 -1.70 -26.34
N PRO A 279 11.36 -3.03 -26.49
CA PRO A 279 12.49 -3.94 -26.46
C PRO A 279 13.52 -3.72 -27.58
N GLN A 280 13.15 -3.00 -28.64
CA GLN A 280 14.03 -2.64 -29.76
C GLN A 280 14.52 -1.18 -29.67
N GLY A 281 14.03 -0.42 -28.68
CA GLY A 281 14.37 0.98 -28.46
C GLY A 281 15.64 1.18 -27.64
N ALA A 282 16.00 2.46 -27.45
CA ALA A 282 17.13 2.88 -26.64
C ALA A 282 16.93 2.63 -25.14
N TYR A 283 15.70 2.43 -24.69
CA TYR A 283 15.36 2.17 -23.29
C TYR A 283 14.93 0.71 -23.03
N ALA A 284 15.34 -0.23 -23.89
CA ALA A 284 15.04 -1.65 -23.74
C ALA A 284 15.38 -2.18 -22.33
N GLY A 285 14.45 -2.93 -21.73
CA GLY A 285 14.58 -3.46 -20.37
C GLY A 285 14.17 -2.50 -19.24
N GLN A 286 13.88 -1.23 -19.57
CA GLN A 286 13.30 -0.26 -18.65
C GLN A 286 11.76 -0.29 -18.71
N ILE A 287 11.12 0.25 -17.68
CA ILE A 287 9.68 0.54 -17.69
C ILE A 287 9.45 2.04 -17.65
N THR A 288 8.29 2.49 -18.12
CA THR A 288 7.75 3.83 -17.83
C THR A 288 6.57 3.71 -16.88
N SER A 289 6.35 4.76 -16.08
CA SER A 289 5.15 4.94 -15.27
C SER A 289 4.92 6.43 -15.09
N ASP A 290 3.67 6.79 -14.86
CA ASP A 290 3.32 8.01 -14.16
C ASP A 290 3.61 7.87 -12.65
N LEU A 291 4.08 8.97 -12.05
CA LEU A 291 4.47 9.07 -10.63
C LEU A 291 3.76 10.26 -9.99
N MET A 292 2.89 10.00 -9.02
CA MET A 292 1.93 11.00 -8.52
C MET A 292 1.69 10.87 -7.01
N PRO A 293 1.03 11.86 -6.37
CA PRO A 293 0.48 11.68 -5.02
C PRO A 293 -0.85 10.90 -5.06
N LEU A 294 -1.31 10.43 -3.90
CA LEU A 294 -2.58 9.70 -3.78
C LEU A 294 -3.85 10.49 -4.15
N GLN A 295 -3.79 11.80 -4.44
CA GLN A 295 -4.98 12.62 -4.71
C GLN A 295 -4.67 14.06 -5.12
N ARG A 296 -5.72 14.83 -5.42
CA ARG A 296 -5.75 16.26 -5.83
C ARG A 296 -5.17 16.54 -7.21
N THR A 297 -4.53 15.56 -7.81
CA THR A 297 -3.91 15.72 -9.12
C THR A 297 -4.72 15.11 -10.24
N HIS A 298 -5.90 14.52 -9.93
CA HIS A 298 -6.76 13.80 -10.86
C HIS A 298 -5.94 12.75 -11.64
N GLU A 299 -5.33 11.82 -10.90
CA GLU A 299 -4.36 10.83 -11.40
C GLU A 299 -3.24 11.40 -12.28
N GLY A 300 -2.85 12.66 -12.05
CA GLY A 300 -1.80 13.35 -12.79
C GLY A 300 -0.48 13.41 -12.05
N GLY A 301 0.61 13.05 -12.71
CA GLY A 301 1.94 13.02 -12.11
C GLY A 301 3.05 13.45 -13.04
N ALA A 302 4.27 13.07 -12.64
CA ALA A 302 5.45 13.09 -13.48
C ALA A 302 5.52 11.83 -14.35
N LEU A 303 6.09 11.96 -15.54
CA LEU A 303 6.42 10.81 -16.38
C LEU A 303 7.85 10.35 -16.06
N VAL A 304 8.00 9.14 -15.54
CA VAL A 304 9.30 8.58 -15.15
C VAL A 304 9.61 7.32 -15.95
N ARG A 305 10.90 7.06 -16.16
CA ARG A 305 11.41 5.75 -16.58
C ARG A 305 12.24 5.13 -15.47
N VAL A 306 12.17 3.82 -15.36
CA VAL A 306 12.82 3.04 -14.33
C VAL A 306 13.60 1.90 -14.97
N ASP A 307 14.90 1.82 -14.66
CA ASP A 307 15.76 0.72 -15.10
C ASP A 307 15.57 -0.51 -14.19
N VAL A 308 14.44 -1.19 -14.38
CA VAL A 308 14.12 -2.46 -13.71
C VAL A 308 14.91 -3.66 -14.26
N ALA A 309 15.87 -3.46 -15.16
CA ALA A 309 16.83 -4.50 -15.51
C ALA A 309 18.02 -4.47 -14.54
N ASN A 310 18.46 -3.28 -14.16
CA ASN A 310 19.67 -3.08 -13.36
C ASN A 310 19.41 -2.59 -11.93
N TYR A 311 18.18 -2.22 -11.57
CA TYR A 311 17.87 -1.69 -10.24
C TYR A 311 16.65 -2.37 -9.63
N SER A 312 16.64 -2.49 -8.31
CA SER A 312 15.43 -2.88 -7.55
C SER A 312 14.77 -1.69 -6.83
N GLU A 313 15.51 -0.60 -6.68
CA GLU A 313 15.10 0.70 -6.11
C GLU A 313 15.98 1.80 -6.69
N GLN A 314 15.64 3.07 -6.45
CA GLN A 314 16.35 4.25 -6.95
C GLN A 314 17.87 4.16 -6.80
N ASN A 315 18.33 3.66 -5.66
CA ASN A 315 19.75 3.57 -5.29
C ASN A 315 20.17 2.14 -4.88
N THR A 316 19.48 1.12 -5.40
CA THR A 316 19.83 -0.30 -5.13
C THR A 316 20.16 -1.00 -6.45
N PRO A 317 21.44 -0.96 -6.89
CA PRO A 317 21.89 -1.60 -8.11
C PRO A 317 21.89 -3.13 -8.01
N ALA A 318 21.80 -3.80 -9.16
CA ALA A 318 21.77 -5.25 -9.28
C ALA A 318 23.08 -5.93 -8.92
N ASN A 319 24.21 -5.25 -9.15
CA ASN A 319 25.56 -5.71 -8.86
C ASN A 319 26.52 -4.51 -8.81
N LYS A 320 27.78 -4.79 -8.47
CA LYS A 320 28.85 -3.77 -8.32
C LYS A 320 29.26 -3.05 -9.61
N ASP A 321 28.95 -3.60 -10.78
CA ASP A 321 29.30 -3.01 -12.08
C ASP A 321 28.25 -1.99 -12.55
N VAL A 322 27.08 -1.98 -11.89
CA VAL A 322 26.01 -1.00 -12.09
C VAL A 322 26.21 0.19 -11.13
N PRO A 323 26.07 1.45 -11.59
CA PRO A 323 26.20 2.63 -10.73
C PRO A 323 25.29 2.59 -9.50
N ALA A 324 25.78 3.06 -8.35
CA ALA A 324 25.03 3.03 -7.08
C ALA A 324 23.74 3.87 -7.07
N GLN A 325 23.58 4.79 -8.01
CA GLN A 325 22.42 5.68 -8.14
C GLN A 325 21.93 5.66 -9.58
N GLY A 326 20.63 5.92 -9.77
CA GLY A 326 20.04 6.14 -11.11
C GLY A 326 18.94 5.16 -11.51
N GLY A 327 18.32 4.47 -10.56
CA GLY A 327 17.25 3.50 -10.83
C GLY A 327 16.03 4.10 -11.52
N GLN A 328 15.67 5.36 -11.23
CA GLN A 328 14.64 6.13 -11.94
C GLN A 328 15.15 7.49 -12.40
N VAL A 329 14.55 7.95 -13.50
CA VAL A 329 14.81 9.26 -14.10
C VAL A 329 13.51 9.85 -14.64
N ALA A 330 13.31 11.15 -14.46
CA ALA A 330 12.24 11.87 -15.15
C ALA A 330 12.47 11.82 -16.68
N MET A 331 11.42 11.56 -17.45
CA MET A 331 11.54 11.47 -18.91
C MET A 331 11.56 12.84 -19.60
N THR A 332 11.16 13.88 -18.87
CA THR A 332 10.96 15.23 -19.38
C THR A 332 12.08 16.16 -18.94
N ASP A 333 12.55 17.02 -19.84
CA ASP A 333 13.57 18.04 -19.53
C ASP A 333 13.06 19.09 -18.54
N LYS A 334 11.73 19.28 -18.51
CA LYS A 334 11.03 20.11 -17.54
C LYS A 334 10.43 19.22 -16.46
N THR A 335 10.74 19.51 -15.21
CA THR A 335 10.23 18.74 -14.08
C THR A 335 8.71 18.87 -13.99
N LEU A 336 8.01 17.77 -14.23
CA LEU A 336 6.62 17.61 -13.87
C LEU A 336 6.54 17.29 -12.37
N ASN A 337 5.65 17.95 -11.62
CA ASN A 337 5.58 17.77 -10.18
C ASN A 337 4.96 16.40 -9.83
N ALA A 338 5.76 15.51 -9.24
CA ALA A 338 5.31 14.19 -8.74
C ALA A 338 4.54 14.26 -7.41
N GLU A 339 4.47 15.44 -6.79
CA GLU A 339 3.78 15.72 -5.53
C GLU A 339 2.48 16.52 -5.77
N ARG A 340 1.78 16.86 -4.68
CA ARG A 340 0.45 17.54 -4.69
C ARG A 340 0.47 18.97 -5.21
N GLY A 341 1.63 19.62 -5.19
CA GLY A 341 1.73 21.06 -5.40
C GLY A 341 1.49 21.50 -6.83
N PHE A 342 1.57 22.82 -7.04
CA PHE A 342 1.54 23.43 -8.37
C PHE A 342 2.55 22.75 -9.31
N SER A 343 2.14 22.45 -10.55
CA SER A 343 2.99 21.84 -11.58
C SER A 343 3.12 22.78 -12.78
N PRO A 344 4.18 23.62 -12.84
CA PRO A 344 4.30 24.70 -13.83
C PRO A 344 4.35 24.22 -15.28
N PHE A 345 4.65 22.94 -15.49
CA PHE A 345 4.76 22.32 -16.82
C PHE A 345 3.68 21.26 -17.08
N GLY A 346 2.63 21.24 -16.27
CA GLY A 346 1.49 20.35 -16.46
C GLY A 346 1.64 19.01 -15.75
N ARG A 347 0.75 18.07 -16.06
CA ARG A 347 0.71 16.73 -15.46
C ARG A 347 0.46 15.69 -16.53
N ALA A 348 1.10 14.53 -16.41
CA ALA A 348 0.97 13.40 -17.32
C ALA A 348 0.37 12.20 -16.60
N THR A 349 -0.36 11.37 -17.34
CA THR A 349 -0.94 10.11 -16.85
C THR A 349 -1.08 9.10 -17.99
N THR A 350 -1.28 7.83 -17.65
CA THR A 350 -1.58 6.75 -18.61
C THR A 350 -0.59 6.66 -19.79
N PRO A 351 0.74 6.58 -19.55
CA PRO A 351 1.71 6.43 -20.64
C PRO A 351 1.53 5.11 -21.37
N TYR A 352 1.70 5.12 -22.68
CA TYR A 352 1.67 3.96 -23.57
C TYR A 352 2.83 4.03 -24.58
N PRO A 353 3.95 3.33 -24.32
CA PRO A 353 5.09 3.25 -25.24
C PRO A 353 4.72 2.62 -26.59
N LEU A 354 5.23 3.19 -27.68
CA LEU A 354 5.20 2.58 -29.00
C LEU A 354 6.36 1.59 -29.16
N TRP A 355 6.08 0.42 -29.73
CA TRP A 355 7.08 -0.62 -30.01
C TRP A 355 7.44 -0.63 -31.50
N ASP A 356 7.91 0.52 -31.99
CA ASP A 356 8.24 0.78 -33.40
C ASP A 356 9.72 1.20 -33.60
N GLY A 357 10.55 1.05 -32.56
CA GLY A 357 11.95 1.44 -32.52
C GLY A 357 12.20 2.90 -32.15
N THR A 358 11.15 3.70 -31.89
CA THR A 358 11.29 5.16 -31.70
C THR A 358 11.29 5.63 -30.25
N ASP A 359 10.92 4.75 -29.30
CA ASP A 359 10.65 5.07 -27.88
C ASP A 359 9.63 6.20 -27.66
N ARG A 360 8.82 6.54 -28.67
CA ARG A 360 7.72 7.50 -28.53
C ARG A 360 6.65 6.92 -27.61
N ILE A 361 5.95 7.80 -26.90
CA ILE A 361 4.94 7.44 -25.91
C ILE A 361 3.67 8.21 -26.23
N LEU A 362 2.55 7.49 -26.41
CA LEU A 362 1.23 8.09 -26.30
C LEU A 362 0.94 8.35 -24.82
N VAL A 363 0.54 9.56 -24.47
CA VAL A 363 0.36 9.95 -23.07
C VAL A 363 -0.78 10.95 -22.95
N ALA A 364 -1.60 10.80 -21.92
CA ALA A 364 -2.56 11.83 -21.55
C ALA A 364 -1.83 12.93 -20.77
N TRP A 365 -1.80 14.14 -21.31
CA TRP A 365 -1.10 15.27 -20.71
C TRP A 365 -2.00 16.50 -20.69
N LYS A 366 -1.99 17.20 -19.56
CA LYS A 366 -2.58 18.53 -19.45
C LYS A 366 -1.46 19.55 -19.27
N PRO A 367 -1.35 20.58 -20.12
CA PRO A 367 -0.47 21.70 -19.85
C PRO A 367 -0.90 22.42 -18.56
N CYS A 368 0.00 23.23 -18.01
CA CYS A 368 -0.33 24.02 -16.84
C CYS A 368 -1.26 25.17 -17.22
N GLU A 369 -2.41 25.24 -16.56
CA GLU A 369 -3.42 26.28 -16.69
C GLU A 369 -3.87 26.73 -15.31
N VAL A 370 -4.20 28.01 -15.17
CA VAL A 370 -4.66 28.62 -13.92
C VAL A 370 -5.85 29.51 -14.19
N HIS A 371 -6.72 29.66 -13.19
CA HIS A 371 -7.69 30.74 -13.19
C HIS A 371 -6.97 32.05 -12.88
N ARG A 372 -7.28 33.11 -13.64
CA ARG A 372 -6.95 34.51 -13.35
C ARG A 372 -8.26 35.30 -13.35
N GLY A 373 -8.84 35.48 -12.16
CA GLY A 373 -10.23 35.92 -12.01
C GLY A 373 -11.17 34.87 -12.60
N THR A 374 -11.98 35.24 -13.58
CA THR A 374 -12.89 34.32 -14.29
C THR A 374 -12.24 33.63 -15.49
N ASP A 375 -11.09 34.10 -15.94
CA ASP A 375 -10.43 33.61 -17.15
C ASP A 375 -9.54 32.41 -16.83
N VAL A 376 -9.42 31.47 -17.78
CA VAL A 376 -8.41 30.41 -17.73
C VAL A 376 -7.26 30.83 -18.63
N VAL A 377 -6.04 30.86 -18.08
CA VAL A 377 -4.83 31.26 -18.82
C VAL A 377 -3.73 30.20 -18.68
N PRO A 378 -2.90 29.99 -19.72
CA PRO A 378 -1.78 29.07 -19.64
C PRO A 378 -0.71 29.60 -18.68
N CYS A 379 -0.07 28.72 -17.91
CA CYS A 379 0.98 29.12 -16.97
C CYS A 379 2.19 29.77 -17.64
N ALA A 380 2.41 29.49 -18.94
CA ALA A 380 3.43 30.15 -19.75
C ALA A 380 3.21 31.66 -19.90
N SER A 381 2.00 32.17 -19.63
CA SER A 381 1.67 33.60 -19.63
C SER A 381 1.87 34.29 -18.28
N LEU A 382 2.25 33.54 -17.25
CA LEU A 382 2.45 34.07 -15.90
C LEU A 382 3.84 34.68 -15.76
N THR A 383 3.93 35.72 -14.93
CA THR A 383 5.19 36.27 -14.47
C THR A 383 5.87 35.32 -13.48
N GLN A 384 7.20 35.46 -13.30
CA GLN A 384 7.91 34.66 -12.30
C GLN A 384 7.34 34.86 -10.89
N ALA A 385 6.95 36.08 -10.53
CA ALA A 385 6.34 36.37 -9.23
C ALA A 385 4.98 35.65 -9.04
N GLU A 386 4.19 35.51 -10.10
CA GLU A 386 2.94 34.75 -10.07
C GLU A 386 3.19 33.24 -9.93
N LEU A 387 4.19 32.71 -10.65
CA LEU A 387 4.61 31.31 -10.52
C LEU A 387 5.12 31.00 -9.10
N ASP A 388 5.97 31.87 -8.55
CA ASP A 388 6.48 31.74 -7.18
C ASP A 388 5.33 31.80 -6.17
N ARG A 389 4.34 32.69 -6.39
CA ARG A 389 3.15 32.83 -5.55
C ARG A 389 2.23 31.61 -5.58
N LEU A 390 2.09 30.93 -6.72
CA LEU A 390 1.34 29.67 -6.83
C LEU A 390 2.13 28.50 -6.23
N GLY A 391 3.44 28.50 -6.41
CA GLY A 391 4.37 27.50 -5.87
C GLY A 391 4.60 27.60 -4.36
N ASP A 392 4.23 28.71 -3.70
CA ASP A 392 4.43 28.89 -2.27
C ASP A 392 3.54 27.95 -1.44
N ALA A 393 4.16 26.90 -0.91
CA ALA A 393 3.52 25.90 -0.06
C ALA A 393 3.04 26.46 1.30
N ASN A 394 3.56 27.61 1.76
CA ASN A 394 3.27 28.15 3.09
C ASN A 394 2.00 29.01 3.15
N ARG A 395 1.32 29.21 2.03
CA ARG A 395 0.06 29.94 1.97
C ARG A 395 -1.09 29.15 2.60
N THR A 396 -1.90 29.82 3.44
CA THR A 396 -3.10 29.21 4.01
C THR A 396 -4.16 28.94 2.95
N ILE A 397 -5.12 28.06 3.25
CA ILE A 397 -6.23 27.74 2.34
C ILE A 397 -7.03 29.00 2.02
N GLU A 398 -7.34 29.82 3.02
CA GLU A 398 -8.10 31.06 2.84
C GLU A 398 -7.34 32.06 1.96
N GLN A 399 -6.02 32.13 2.10
CA GLN A 399 -5.17 32.96 1.25
C GLN A 399 -5.14 32.46 -0.20
N ARG A 400 -5.23 31.15 -0.44
CA ARG A 400 -5.29 30.57 -1.78
C ARG A 400 -6.66 30.76 -2.42
N GLU A 401 -7.73 30.54 -1.66
CA GLU A 401 -9.12 30.70 -2.13
C GLU A 401 -9.49 32.15 -2.43
N ALA A 402 -8.94 33.11 -1.68
CA ALA A 402 -9.14 34.53 -1.91
C ALA A 402 -8.24 35.12 -3.02
N ASP A 403 -7.28 34.35 -3.53
CA ASP A 403 -6.43 34.81 -4.63
C ASP A 403 -7.20 34.75 -5.95
N GLU A 404 -7.08 35.79 -6.76
CA GLU A 404 -7.59 35.79 -8.12
C GLU A 404 -6.83 34.80 -9.01
N LEU A 405 -5.62 34.40 -8.62
CA LEU A 405 -4.81 33.41 -9.33
C LEU A 405 -4.84 32.04 -8.64
N GLN A 406 -5.44 31.03 -9.28
CA GLN A 406 -5.66 29.70 -8.67
C GLN A 406 -5.27 28.55 -9.62
N ASP A 407 -4.61 27.53 -9.09
CA ASP A 407 -4.15 26.33 -9.81
C ASP A 407 -5.14 25.15 -9.75
N ASN A 408 -6.43 25.45 -9.58
CA ASN A 408 -7.54 24.50 -9.46
C ASN A 408 -8.33 24.32 -10.77
N VAL A 409 -7.73 24.64 -11.92
CA VAL A 409 -8.33 24.35 -13.23
C VAL A 409 -8.52 22.84 -13.37
N ARG A 410 -9.76 22.44 -13.63
CA ARG A 410 -10.13 21.03 -13.79
C ARG A 410 -9.28 20.36 -14.87
N PRO A 411 -8.97 19.06 -14.71
CA PRO A 411 -8.16 18.34 -15.67
C PRO A 411 -8.85 18.28 -17.05
N HIS A 412 -8.22 18.90 -18.04
CA HIS A 412 -8.54 18.70 -19.46
C HIS A 412 -7.38 17.94 -20.10
N TYR A 413 -7.26 16.64 -19.78
CA TYR A 413 -6.20 15.83 -20.39
C TYR A 413 -6.50 15.64 -21.87
N ALA A 414 -5.51 15.94 -22.71
CA ALA A 414 -5.51 15.60 -24.12
C ALA A 414 -4.47 14.52 -24.39
N ILE A 415 -4.64 13.78 -25.49
CA ILE A 415 -3.68 12.76 -25.90
C ILE A 415 -2.56 13.42 -26.68
N TYR A 416 -1.32 13.17 -26.27
CA TYR A 416 -0.10 13.61 -26.92
C TYR A 416 0.78 12.44 -27.31
N MET A 417 1.49 12.59 -28.43
CA MET A 417 2.65 11.79 -28.77
C MET A 417 3.90 12.50 -28.22
N PHE A 418 4.48 11.96 -27.16
CA PHE A 418 5.71 12.45 -26.56
C PHE A 418 6.92 11.71 -27.14
N ASN A 419 7.94 12.47 -27.59
CA ASN A 419 9.22 11.92 -28.00
C ASN A 419 10.29 12.23 -26.94
N PRO A 420 10.77 11.23 -26.17
CA PRO A 420 11.74 11.47 -25.10
C PRO A 420 13.12 11.92 -25.61
N LYS A 421 13.49 11.59 -26.86
CA LYS A 421 14.76 12.02 -27.44
C LYS A 421 14.73 13.47 -27.91
N GLN A 422 13.62 13.88 -28.51
CA GLN A 422 13.44 15.23 -29.07
C GLN A 422 12.77 16.21 -28.09
N GLN A 423 12.19 15.69 -27.01
CA GLN A 423 11.43 16.45 -26.01
C GLN A 423 10.24 17.21 -26.61
N THR A 424 9.65 16.64 -27.66
CA THR A 424 8.50 17.20 -28.37
C THR A 424 7.19 16.57 -27.90
N TRP A 425 6.16 17.40 -27.76
CA TRP A 425 4.79 17.01 -27.41
C TRP A 425 3.88 17.34 -28.58
N LEU A 426 3.58 16.34 -29.42
CA LEU A 426 2.64 16.51 -30.52
C LEU A 426 1.24 16.19 -30.01
N ASN A 427 0.34 17.19 -30.02
CA ASN A 427 -1.07 16.93 -29.71
C ASN A 427 -1.63 15.96 -30.76
N VAL A 428 -2.38 14.96 -30.32
CA VAL A 428 -3.01 13.94 -31.18
C VAL A 428 -4.54 14.05 -31.11
N ALA A 429 -5.09 14.24 -29.91
CA ALA A 429 -6.53 14.39 -29.73
C ALA A 429 -6.83 15.27 -28.52
N SER A 430 -7.69 16.28 -28.71
CA SER A 430 -8.14 17.18 -27.64
C SER A 430 -9.62 16.94 -27.32
N PRO A 431 -10.00 16.86 -26.02
CA PRO A 431 -11.39 16.67 -25.65
C PRO A 431 -12.25 17.90 -25.90
N PRO A 432 -13.57 17.72 -26.13
CA PRO A 432 -14.52 18.81 -26.02
C PRO A 432 -14.62 19.34 -24.56
N PRO A 433 -15.17 20.55 -24.34
CA PRO A 433 -15.39 21.07 -22.99
C PRO A 433 -16.23 20.13 -22.12
N GLY A 434 -15.87 20.00 -20.84
CA GLY A 434 -16.52 19.08 -19.89
C GLY A 434 -15.95 17.66 -19.89
N PHE A 435 -14.93 17.38 -20.70
CA PHE A 435 -14.35 16.05 -20.85
C PHE A 435 -12.83 16.06 -20.82
N MET A 436 -12.27 14.89 -20.56
CA MET A 436 -10.85 14.58 -20.64
C MET A 436 -10.66 13.29 -21.45
N TYR A 437 -9.50 13.14 -22.09
CA TYR A 437 -9.08 11.93 -22.79
C TYR A 437 -7.95 11.26 -22.01
N THR A 438 -8.10 9.98 -21.69
CA THR A 438 -7.12 9.16 -20.96
C THR A 438 -6.91 7.81 -21.63
N ASP A 439 -5.94 7.04 -21.12
CA ASP A 439 -5.67 5.65 -21.51
C ASP A 439 -5.49 5.45 -23.03
N PRO A 440 -4.59 6.21 -23.67
CA PRO A 440 -4.35 6.02 -25.09
C PRO A 440 -3.65 4.68 -25.35
N ILE A 441 -4.09 3.98 -26.38
CA ILE A 441 -3.47 2.76 -26.90
C ILE A 441 -3.22 2.86 -28.39
N ALA A 442 -2.11 2.28 -28.85
CA ALA A 442 -1.82 2.13 -30.27
C ALA A 442 -2.43 0.83 -30.80
N LEU A 443 -3.19 0.91 -31.90
CA LEU A 443 -3.83 -0.24 -32.54
C LEU A 443 -2.89 -0.89 -33.57
N VAL A 444 -1.71 -1.27 -33.09
CA VAL A 444 -0.65 -1.87 -33.90
C VAL A 444 -0.27 -3.24 -33.37
N ALA A 445 0.13 -4.13 -34.26
CA ALA A 445 0.68 -5.41 -33.87
C ALA A 445 1.99 -5.19 -33.09
N ARG A 446 2.19 -5.97 -32.03
CA ARG A 446 3.42 -5.99 -31.23
C ARG A 446 3.84 -7.43 -30.97
N THR A 447 5.08 -7.58 -30.49
CA THR A 447 5.58 -8.91 -30.10
C THR A 447 4.71 -9.44 -28.97
N GLU A 448 4.10 -10.60 -29.19
CA GLU A 448 3.35 -11.29 -28.14
C GLU A 448 4.32 -11.79 -27.05
N PRO A 449 4.03 -11.51 -25.76
CA PRO A 449 4.79 -12.03 -24.64
C PRO A 449 4.87 -13.55 -24.61
N LYS A 450 5.88 -14.05 -23.88
CA LYS A 450 5.99 -15.49 -23.64
C LYS A 450 4.80 -15.99 -22.84
N VAL A 451 4.31 -17.17 -23.22
CA VAL A 451 3.36 -17.92 -22.43
C VAL A 451 4.10 -18.55 -21.25
N VAL A 452 3.69 -18.20 -20.02
CA VAL A 452 4.23 -18.81 -18.79
C VAL A 452 3.33 -19.95 -18.37
N GLU A 453 3.90 -21.15 -18.24
CA GLU A 453 3.17 -22.29 -17.70
C GLU A 453 2.88 -22.10 -16.20
N PRO A 454 1.71 -22.58 -15.72
CA PRO A 454 1.41 -22.58 -14.30
C PRO A 454 2.53 -23.21 -13.48
N THR A 455 2.77 -22.67 -12.30
CA THR A 455 3.75 -23.26 -11.39
C THR A 455 3.31 -24.68 -11.02
N ASN A 456 4.25 -25.63 -10.94
CA ASN A 456 3.93 -26.96 -10.43
C ASN A 456 3.61 -26.86 -8.94
N LEU A 457 2.33 -27.06 -8.60
CA LEU A 457 1.82 -26.97 -7.24
C LEU A 457 1.82 -28.34 -6.56
N ASP A 458 2.08 -28.35 -5.26
CA ASP A 458 1.92 -29.53 -4.42
C ASP A 458 0.42 -29.80 -4.22
N SER A 459 -0.08 -30.91 -4.77
CA SER A 459 -1.50 -31.26 -4.74
C SER A 459 -2.04 -31.52 -3.33
N ASP A 460 -1.19 -32.03 -2.43
CA ASP A 460 -1.60 -32.35 -1.06
C ASP A 460 -1.75 -31.07 -0.25
N LEU A 461 -0.83 -30.11 -0.42
CA LEU A 461 -0.94 -28.78 0.16
C LEU A 461 -2.11 -27.99 -0.46
N ALA A 462 -2.32 -28.10 -1.76
CA ALA A 462 -3.45 -27.46 -2.44
C ALA A 462 -4.80 -27.95 -1.90
N ALA A 463 -4.96 -29.27 -1.71
CA ALA A 463 -6.16 -29.87 -1.11
C ALA A 463 -6.41 -29.38 0.34
N GLN A 464 -5.35 -29.03 1.07
CA GLN A 464 -5.42 -28.47 2.42
C GLN A 464 -5.59 -26.95 2.45
N LYS A 465 -5.60 -26.28 1.28
CA LYS A 465 -5.56 -24.80 1.15
C LYS A 465 -4.35 -24.19 1.86
N LEU A 466 -3.21 -24.85 1.76
CA LEU A 466 -1.94 -24.40 2.33
C LEU A 466 -0.93 -24.11 1.24
N GLY A 467 0.01 -23.22 1.52
CA GLY A 467 1.27 -23.07 0.79
C GLY A 467 2.46 -23.23 1.72
N LEU A 468 3.65 -23.31 1.15
CA LEU A 468 4.91 -23.47 1.85
C LEU A 468 5.76 -22.21 1.69
N LEU A 469 6.16 -21.60 2.80
CA LEU A 469 7.04 -20.43 2.82
C LEU A 469 8.40 -20.83 3.41
N GLU A 470 9.46 -20.50 2.69
CA GLU A 470 10.85 -20.74 3.09
C GLU A 470 11.66 -19.45 3.01
N VAL A 471 12.46 -19.19 4.04
CA VAL A 471 13.47 -18.13 4.02
C VAL A 471 14.84 -18.78 4.21
N ARG A 472 15.78 -18.51 3.30
CA ARG A 472 17.10 -19.15 3.33
C ARG A 472 17.95 -18.64 4.49
N SER A 473 17.88 -17.35 4.83
CA SER A 473 18.37 -16.84 6.12
C SER A 473 17.74 -15.49 6.47
N VAL A 474 17.20 -15.33 7.68
CA VAL A 474 16.75 -14.02 8.18
C VAL A 474 17.87 -12.97 8.27
N TYR A 475 19.13 -13.42 8.22
CA TYR A 475 20.32 -12.58 8.27
C TYR A 475 20.86 -12.18 6.89
N ASP A 476 20.25 -12.68 5.81
CA ASP A 476 20.51 -12.17 4.46
C ASP A 476 19.69 -10.88 4.26
N THR A 477 20.27 -9.75 4.65
CA THR A 477 19.65 -8.41 4.64
C THR A 477 20.26 -7.52 3.56
N ASP A 478 19.49 -6.59 3.01
CA ASP A 478 19.95 -5.61 2.04
C ASP A 478 21.04 -4.69 2.61
N GLY A 479 21.59 -3.83 1.74
CA GLY A 479 22.57 -2.81 2.14
C GLY A 479 22.07 -1.78 3.15
N LEU A 480 20.75 -1.73 3.42
CA LEU A 480 20.15 -0.87 4.44
C LEU A 480 20.14 -1.53 5.83
N GLY A 481 20.50 -2.81 5.91
CA GLY A 481 20.71 -3.50 7.18
C GLY A 481 19.44 -3.69 7.99
N ARG A 482 18.26 -3.79 7.36
CA ARG A 482 16.96 -3.85 8.05
C ARG A 482 16.77 -5.05 8.98
N MET A 483 17.53 -6.12 8.79
CA MET A 483 17.67 -7.25 9.72
C MET A 483 19.12 -7.43 10.22
N GLY A 484 19.91 -6.36 10.11
CA GLY A 484 21.29 -6.28 10.57
C GLY A 484 21.42 -5.52 11.89
N ASP A 485 22.44 -4.68 11.99
CA ASP A 485 22.80 -4.00 13.24
C ASP A 485 21.73 -3.01 13.75
N PRO A 486 20.97 -2.30 12.89
CA PRO A 486 19.89 -1.41 13.32
C PRO A 486 18.79 -2.04 14.18
N VAL A 487 18.60 -3.37 14.17
CA VAL A 487 17.59 -4.05 15.01
C VAL A 487 18.15 -4.62 16.31
N LEU A 488 19.47 -4.48 16.53
CA LEU A 488 20.15 -5.00 17.71
C LEU A 488 20.12 -4.00 18.88
N ALA A 489 20.14 -4.54 20.09
CA ALA A 489 20.22 -3.81 21.35
C ALA A 489 21.30 -4.43 22.26
N PRO A 490 21.72 -3.73 23.33
CA PRO A 490 22.74 -4.25 24.26
C PRO A 490 22.44 -5.65 24.81
N VAL A 491 21.16 -5.99 25.00
CA VAL A 491 20.76 -7.33 25.46
C VAL A 491 21.18 -8.45 24.49
N ASP A 492 21.29 -8.18 23.20
CA ASP A 492 21.67 -9.18 22.19
C ASP A 492 23.17 -9.49 22.20
N THR A 493 23.98 -8.68 22.90
CA THR A 493 25.42 -8.88 23.13
C THR A 493 25.74 -9.52 24.50
N ALA A 494 24.72 -9.96 25.24
CA ALA A 494 24.93 -10.49 26.59
C ALA A 494 25.48 -11.93 26.61
N GLY A 495 26.17 -12.30 27.69
CA GLY A 495 26.63 -13.68 27.93
C GLY A 495 27.90 -14.06 27.15
N ALA A 496 27.88 -15.20 26.44
CA ALA A 496 29.02 -15.71 25.68
C ALA A 496 29.20 -15.04 24.30
N CYS A 497 28.42 -14.00 24.01
CA CYS A 497 28.29 -13.41 22.69
C CYS A 497 29.01 -12.08 22.59
N SER A 498 30.21 -12.08 22.02
CA SER A 498 30.94 -10.84 21.71
C SER A 498 30.39 -10.10 20.49
N GLU A 499 29.72 -10.81 19.58
CA GLU A 499 29.10 -10.28 18.36
C GLU A 499 27.72 -10.95 18.15
N PRO A 500 26.59 -10.22 18.16
CA PRO A 500 25.25 -10.81 18.01
C PRO A 500 24.98 -11.34 16.59
N ILE A 501 25.59 -10.70 15.59
CA ILE A 501 25.56 -11.17 14.21
C ILE A 501 27.00 -11.09 13.71
N PRO A 502 27.79 -12.18 13.75
CA PRO A 502 29.15 -12.16 13.24
C PRO A 502 29.12 -11.82 11.75
N LYS A 503 30.12 -11.07 11.27
CA LYS A 503 30.17 -10.60 9.87
C LYS A 503 31.35 -11.19 9.10
N THR A 504 31.22 -11.24 7.78
CA THR A 504 32.26 -11.61 6.82
C THR A 504 32.06 -10.85 5.52
N THR A 505 33.07 -10.79 4.65
CA THR A 505 32.89 -10.33 3.26
C THR A 505 31.99 -11.31 2.50
N PRO A 506 31.09 -10.84 1.61
CA PRO A 506 30.30 -11.73 0.76
C PRO A 506 31.17 -12.66 -0.08
N THR A 507 30.66 -13.86 -0.32
CA THR A 507 31.32 -14.83 -1.21
C THR A 507 30.92 -14.64 -2.67
N ASP A 508 29.72 -14.11 -2.93
CA ASP A 508 29.26 -13.73 -4.27
C ASP A 508 29.95 -12.44 -4.71
N ALA A 509 30.65 -12.49 -5.84
CA ALA A 509 31.36 -11.35 -6.41
C ALA A 509 30.42 -10.27 -6.98
N ALA A 510 29.14 -10.58 -7.20
CA ALA A 510 28.11 -9.65 -7.64
C ALA A 510 27.42 -8.93 -6.46
N ASP A 511 27.63 -9.39 -5.22
CA ASP A 511 27.06 -8.76 -4.03
C ASP A 511 27.60 -7.34 -3.86
N THR A 512 26.71 -6.39 -3.62
CA THR A 512 27.04 -4.96 -3.47
C THR A 512 27.38 -4.57 -2.04
N ARG A 513 27.14 -5.47 -1.07
CA ARG A 513 27.35 -5.22 0.36
C ARG A 513 28.83 -5.37 0.73
N ALA A 514 29.32 -4.51 1.63
CA ALA A 514 30.69 -4.63 2.13
C ALA A 514 30.88 -5.82 3.09
N GLN A 515 29.84 -6.12 3.88
CA GLN A 515 29.83 -7.20 4.87
C GLN A 515 28.43 -7.84 4.95
N VAL A 516 28.41 -9.13 5.24
CA VAL A 516 27.21 -9.98 5.41
C VAL A 516 27.37 -10.87 6.63
N ALA A 517 26.29 -11.51 7.09
CA ALA A 517 26.35 -12.43 8.22
C ALA A 517 27.24 -13.65 7.94
N HIS A 518 28.02 -14.07 8.93
CA HIS A 518 28.95 -15.19 8.81
C HIS A 518 28.26 -16.52 9.15
N LEU A 519 27.38 -16.98 8.25
CA LEU A 519 26.50 -18.14 8.50
C LEU A 519 27.25 -19.44 8.82
N LEU A 520 28.47 -19.62 8.32
CA LEU A 520 29.31 -20.79 8.64
C LEU A 520 29.62 -20.89 10.14
N ARG A 521 29.94 -19.76 10.78
CA ARG A 521 30.16 -19.69 12.22
C ARG A 521 28.85 -19.85 13.00
N MET A 522 27.79 -19.20 12.53
CA MET A 522 26.48 -19.24 13.20
C MET A 522 25.84 -20.63 13.20
N LYS A 523 26.22 -21.50 12.26
CA LYS A 523 25.70 -22.87 12.16
C LYS A 523 26.63 -23.96 12.72
N ASP A 524 27.83 -23.63 13.17
CA ASP A 524 28.79 -24.58 13.75
C ASP A 524 28.69 -24.61 15.28
N PRO A 525 28.16 -25.69 15.91
CA PRO A 525 28.05 -25.80 17.36
C PRO A 525 29.36 -25.74 18.16
N ALA A 526 30.52 -25.81 17.49
CA ALA A 526 31.82 -25.61 18.13
C ALA A 526 32.28 -24.13 18.13
N ASP A 527 31.64 -23.24 17.37
CA ASP A 527 31.91 -21.80 17.39
C ASP A 527 30.99 -21.10 18.39
N SER A 528 31.50 -20.12 19.15
CA SER A 528 30.69 -19.36 20.10
C SER A 528 29.55 -18.60 19.43
N ALA A 529 29.71 -18.19 18.16
CA ALA A 529 28.67 -17.54 17.36
C ALA A 529 27.40 -18.39 17.22
N TYR A 530 27.51 -19.71 17.35
CA TYR A 530 26.36 -20.60 17.36
C TYR A 530 25.39 -20.28 18.48
N LEU A 531 25.84 -19.72 19.60
CA LEU A 531 24.97 -19.32 20.72
C LEU A 531 24.39 -17.91 20.55
N CYS A 532 24.80 -17.17 19.52
CA CYS A 532 24.64 -15.72 19.46
C CYS A 532 23.60 -15.19 18.50
N SER A 533 22.76 -16.04 17.88
CA SER A 533 21.72 -15.56 16.97
C SER A 533 20.49 -15.03 17.72
N PRO A 534 20.25 -13.69 17.77
CA PRO A 534 19.14 -13.13 18.54
C PRO A 534 17.76 -13.43 17.93
N ALA A 535 17.67 -13.68 16.63
CA ALA A 535 16.46 -14.15 15.95
C ALA A 535 16.22 -15.63 16.27
N ARG A 536 15.08 -15.96 16.87
CA ARG A 536 14.80 -17.32 17.37
C ARG A 536 13.51 -17.91 16.82
N PHE A 537 12.55 -17.07 16.48
CA PHE A 537 11.32 -17.51 15.85
C PHE A 537 10.85 -16.55 14.78
N ILE A 538 10.01 -17.05 13.90
CA ILE A 538 9.18 -16.24 13.01
C ILE A 538 7.74 -16.30 13.56
N ARG A 539 7.13 -15.13 13.78
CA ARG A 539 5.69 -14.98 14.02
C ARG A 539 5.01 -14.78 12.68
N VAL A 540 3.98 -15.58 12.43
CA VAL A 540 3.13 -15.45 11.24
C VAL A 540 1.81 -14.81 11.66
N MET A 541 1.42 -13.77 10.94
CA MET A 541 0.20 -12.99 11.17
C MET A 541 -0.62 -12.97 9.90
N ARG A 542 -1.93 -12.83 10.02
CA ARG A 542 -2.79 -12.47 8.90
C ARG A 542 -3.52 -11.17 9.18
N ALA A 543 -3.80 -10.41 8.14
CA ALA A 543 -4.64 -9.23 8.24
C ALA A 543 -6.10 -9.61 8.60
N VAL A 544 -6.77 -8.71 9.28
CA VAL A 544 -8.22 -8.75 9.56
C VAL A 544 -8.83 -7.46 9.01
N ALA A 545 -9.25 -7.51 7.74
CA ALA A 545 -9.88 -6.38 7.08
C ALA A 545 -11.19 -5.96 7.77
N PRO A 546 -11.48 -4.65 7.79
CA PRO A 546 -12.77 -4.12 8.19
C PRO A 546 -13.91 -4.64 7.31
N PRO A 547 -15.05 -5.07 7.89
CA PRO A 547 -16.21 -5.54 7.13
C PRO A 547 -17.02 -4.39 6.50
N SER A 548 -17.41 -4.54 5.22
CA SER A 548 -18.25 -3.57 4.51
C SER A 548 -19.60 -3.35 5.20
N GLY A 549 -20.11 -2.10 5.18
CA GLY A 549 -21.42 -1.77 5.76
C GLY A 549 -21.48 -1.73 7.29
N SER A 550 -20.32 -1.73 7.96
CA SER A 550 -20.26 -1.66 9.42
C SER A 550 -20.06 -0.24 9.94
N ILE A 551 -20.77 0.10 11.01
CA ILE A 551 -20.67 1.38 11.71
C ILE A 551 -19.75 1.28 12.93
N GLY A 552 -19.21 2.41 13.36
CA GLY A 552 -18.42 2.54 14.59
C GLY A 552 -17.01 1.97 14.49
N LEU A 553 -16.65 1.37 13.35
CA LEU A 553 -15.36 0.72 13.12
C LEU A 553 -14.20 1.57 13.61
N ARG A 554 -14.09 2.80 13.14
CA ARG A 554 -12.91 3.62 13.37
C ARG A 554 -12.61 3.91 14.83
N HIS A 555 -13.61 4.32 15.61
CA HIS A 555 -13.41 4.62 17.02
C HIS A 555 -13.40 3.37 17.90
N ALA A 556 -14.10 2.31 17.46
CA ALA A 556 -14.28 1.10 18.24
C ALA A 556 -13.07 0.17 18.19
N ILE A 557 -12.35 0.11 17.07
CA ILE A 557 -11.28 -0.88 16.90
C ILE A 557 -9.97 -0.40 17.51
N GLY A 558 -9.50 0.84 17.33
CA GLY A 558 -8.25 1.33 17.95
C GLY A 558 -7.73 2.64 17.34
N GLU A 559 -6.58 3.13 17.83
CA GLU A 559 -6.03 4.48 17.52
C GLU A 559 -4.81 4.47 16.58
N THR A 560 -4.19 3.31 16.32
CA THR A 560 -2.91 3.21 15.60
C THR A 560 -3.10 2.95 14.11
N ASN A 561 -2.09 3.23 13.27
CA ASN A 561 -2.18 3.07 11.81
C ASN A 561 -2.22 1.64 11.30
N PHE A 562 -2.02 0.67 12.19
CA PHE A 562 -2.21 -0.72 11.83
C PHE A 562 -3.68 -1.04 11.65
N GLU A 563 -3.97 -2.04 10.82
CA GLU A 563 -5.23 -2.75 10.86
C GLU A 563 -5.19 -3.96 11.78
N PRO A 564 -6.35 -4.43 12.28
CA PRO A 564 -6.37 -5.54 13.22
C PRO A 564 -5.72 -6.77 12.58
N GLN A 565 -4.93 -7.51 13.36
CA GLN A 565 -4.14 -8.65 12.90
C GLN A 565 -4.28 -9.88 13.80
N GLN A 566 -4.39 -11.05 13.18
CA GLN A 566 -4.49 -12.33 13.88
C GLN A 566 -3.15 -13.07 13.83
N ILE A 567 -2.60 -13.46 14.99
CA ILE A 567 -1.45 -14.36 15.05
C ILE A 567 -1.89 -15.77 14.62
N LEU A 568 -1.27 -16.30 13.57
CA LEU A 568 -1.48 -17.67 13.12
C LEU A 568 -0.60 -18.68 13.87
N GLY A 569 0.56 -18.22 14.34
CA GLY A 569 1.46 -18.99 15.19
C GLY A 569 2.92 -18.69 14.90
N TYR A 570 3.77 -19.62 15.31
CA TYR A 570 5.22 -19.47 15.37
C TYR A 570 5.94 -20.65 14.71
N ALA A 571 7.10 -20.39 14.13
CA ALA A 571 8.05 -21.44 13.76
C ALA A 571 9.46 -21.08 14.26
N PRO A 572 10.30 -22.06 14.65
CA PRO A 572 11.66 -21.79 15.06
C PRO A 572 12.53 -21.36 13.86
N ILE A 573 13.47 -20.47 14.13
CA ILE A 573 14.54 -20.11 13.20
C ILE A 573 15.77 -20.97 13.54
N GLU A 574 16.31 -21.65 12.53
CA GLU A 574 17.48 -22.51 12.66
C GLU A 574 18.77 -21.70 12.81
N PRO A 575 19.88 -22.31 13.26
CA PRO A 575 21.14 -21.61 13.49
C PRO A 575 21.73 -20.82 12.31
N ASP A 576 21.55 -21.30 11.08
CA ASP A 576 21.92 -20.57 9.85
C ASP A 576 20.96 -19.43 9.49
N GLY A 577 19.98 -19.14 10.35
CA GLY A 577 18.93 -18.15 10.16
C GLY A 577 17.78 -18.63 9.27
N SER A 578 17.79 -19.87 8.80
CA SER A 578 16.73 -20.39 7.92
C SER A 578 15.46 -20.75 8.69
N PHE A 579 14.30 -20.62 8.03
CA PHE A 579 13.05 -21.20 8.51
C PHE A 579 12.20 -21.69 7.33
N LYS A 580 11.30 -22.62 7.62
CA LYS A 580 10.39 -23.18 6.62
C LYS A 580 9.11 -23.66 7.29
N LEU A 581 7.96 -23.24 6.77
CA LEU A 581 6.67 -23.44 7.42
C LEU A 581 5.51 -23.44 6.43
N ARG A 582 4.40 -24.08 6.81
CA ARG A 582 3.13 -24.03 6.07
C ARG A 582 2.33 -22.80 6.53
N VAL A 583 1.76 -22.08 5.57
CA VAL A 583 0.81 -20.98 5.83
C VAL A 583 -0.50 -21.23 5.09
N PRO A 584 -1.62 -20.62 5.53
CA PRO A 584 -2.84 -20.56 4.75
C PRO A 584 -2.57 -19.95 3.37
N ALA A 585 -3.05 -20.62 2.32
CA ALA A 585 -3.02 -20.06 0.97
C ALA A 585 -4.09 -18.97 0.81
N ASP A 586 -3.96 -18.17 -0.25
CA ASP A 586 -4.97 -17.17 -0.64
C ASP A 586 -5.35 -16.23 0.52
N THR A 587 -4.33 -15.88 1.32
CA THR A 587 -4.44 -15.10 2.56
C THR A 587 -3.37 -14.01 2.58
N PRO A 588 -3.69 -12.77 2.99
CA PRO A 588 -2.68 -11.73 3.26
C PRO A 588 -1.90 -12.06 4.53
N ILE A 589 -0.63 -12.45 4.37
CA ILE A 589 0.26 -12.88 5.44
C ILE A 589 1.30 -11.80 5.75
N GLY A 590 1.42 -11.46 7.04
CA GLY A 590 2.51 -10.70 7.63
C GLY A 590 3.49 -11.59 8.39
N LEU A 591 4.74 -11.15 8.51
CA LEU A 591 5.81 -11.88 9.19
C LEU A 591 6.55 -10.95 10.15
N ALA A 592 6.89 -11.45 11.34
CA ALA A 592 7.78 -10.74 12.26
C ALA A 592 8.84 -11.69 12.82
N VAL A 593 10.12 -11.31 12.70
CA VAL A 593 11.22 -12.08 13.31
C VAL A 593 11.25 -11.73 14.79
N VAL A 594 11.23 -12.73 15.68
CA VAL A 594 11.11 -12.51 17.14
C VAL A 594 12.21 -13.19 17.95
N ASP A 595 12.52 -12.61 19.11
CA ASP A 595 13.50 -13.15 20.06
C ASP A 595 12.90 -14.23 20.99
N THR A 596 13.68 -14.67 21.98
CA THR A 596 13.23 -15.68 22.97
C THR A 596 12.15 -15.20 23.92
N GLU A 597 11.94 -13.89 24.04
CA GLU A 597 10.92 -13.28 24.90
C GLU A 597 9.64 -12.93 24.12
N GLY A 598 9.59 -13.23 22.82
CA GLY A 598 8.45 -12.96 21.96
C GLY A 598 8.37 -11.51 21.46
N ARG A 599 9.48 -10.77 21.48
CA ARG A 599 9.53 -9.39 20.98
C ARG A 599 10.05 -9.39 19.54
N ALA A 600 9.35 -8.71 18.63
CA ALA A 600 9.77 -8.60 17.25
C ALA A 600 11.04 -7.74 17.10
N PHE A 601 11.95 -8.13 16.20
CA PHE A 601 13.06 -7.31 15.70
C PHE A 601 12.61 -6.40 14.56
N GLN A 602 11.77 -6.92 13.68
CA GLN A 602 11.27 -6.24 12.50
C GLN A 602 9.93 -6.87 12.14
N THR A 603 8.94 -6.02 11.89
CA THR A 603 7.65 -6.43 11.34
C THR A 603 7.62 -6.13 9.85
N HIS A 604 7.35 -7.14 9.03
CA HIS A 604 7.17 -6.98 7.59
C HIS A 604 5.86 -6.25 7.31
N THR A 605 5.94 -5.04 6.75
CA THR A 605 4.81 -4.14 6.51
C THR A 605 4.27 -4.22 5.08
N ASN A 606 4.34 -5.39 4.44
CA ASN A 606 3.62 -5.71 3.19
C ASN A 606 2.89 -7.05 3.33
N TRP A 607 1.77 -7.20 2.64
CA TRP A 607 1.03 -8.46 2.58
C TRP A 607 1.64 -9.44 1.58
N ILE A 608 2.22 -10.51 2.11
CA ILE A 608 2.68 -11.66 1.33
C ILE A 608 1.48 -12.56 1.02
N GLN A 609 1.49 -13.24 -0.11
CA GLN A 609 0.56 -14.33 -0.40
C GLN A 609 1.31 -15.57 -0.90
N VAL A 610 0.66 -16.72 -0.77
CA VAL A 610 0.99 -17.96 -1.48
C VAL A 610 -0.30 -18.56 -2.03
N ARG A 611 -0.26 -19.14 -3.22
CA ARG A 611 -1.38 -19.92 -3.79
C ARG A 611 -1.46 -21.32 -3.17
N PRO A 612 -2.60 -22.03 -3.26
CA PRO A 612 -2.72 -23.38 -2.75
C PRO A 612 -1.71 -24.31 -3.42
N GLY A 613 -0.87 -24.98 -2.63
CA GLY A 613 0.20 -25.85 -3.13
C GLY A 613 1.47 -25.13 -3.58
N GLU A 614 1.51 -23.79 -3.54
CA GLU A 614 2.71 -23.04 -3.92
C GLU A 614 3.83 -23.22 -2.88
N ARG A 615 5.06 -23.42 -3.37
CA ARG A 615 6.27 -23.25 -2.57
C ARG A 615 6.94 -21.94 -2.93
N ARG A 616 6.98 -21.03 -1.97
CA ARG A 616 7.62 -19.72 -2.08
C ARG A 616 8.92 -19.70 -1.28
N THR A 617 10.01 -19.25 -1.91
CA THR A 617 11.31 -19.10 -1.25
C THR A 617 11.75 -17.65 -1.33
N CYS A 618 12.19 -17.08 -0.21
CA CYS A 618 12.89 -15.80 -0.15
C CYS A 618 14.34 -16.06 0.29
N ASP A 619 15.29 -15.28 -0.23
CA ASP A 619 16.69 -15.41 0.16
C ASP A 619 16.91 -14.94 1.61
N GLY A 620 16.30 -13.80 1.97
CA GLY A 620 16.26 -13.34 3.35
C GLY A 620 15.13 -12.38 3.68
N CYS A 621 15.08 -11.98 4.95
CA CYS A 621 14.15 -10.98 5.44
C CYS A 621 14.66 -9.59 5.03
N HIS A 622 14.29 -9.19 3.81
CA HIS A 622 14.75 -7.96 3.16
C HIS A 622 16.15 -8.08 2.51
N SER A 623 16.48 -9.24 1.92
CA SER A 623 17.71 -9.44 1.14
C SER A 623 17.77 -8.52 -0.10
N PRO A 624 18.96 -8.32 -0.71
CA PRO A 624 19.02 -7.73 -2.05
C PRO A 624 18.06 -8.48 -2.98
N ARG A 625 17.20 -7.74 -3.69
CA ARG A 625 16.23 -8.35 -4.62
C ARG A 625 16.88 -8.93 -5.87
N ARG A 626 18.16 -8.62 -6.06
CA ARG A 626 19.03 -9.08 -7.14
C ARG A 626 20.32 -9.56 -6.50
N GLY A 627 20.84 -10.70 -6.96
CA GLY A 627 22.01 -11.35 -6.38
C GLY A 627 21.70 -12.77 -5.88
N GLY A 628 22.74 -13.52 -5.53
CA GLY A 628 22.56 -14.84 -4.94
C GLY A 628 22.24 -14.78 -3.44
N ALA A 629 21.48 -15.76 -2.96
CA ALA A 629 21.25 -15.92 -1.52
C ALA A 629 22.55 -16.17 -0.76
N LEU A 630 22.69 -15.57 0.43
CA LEU A 630 23.82 -15.78 1.32
C LEU A 630 23.96 -17.25 1.76
N ASN A 631 22.83 -17.90 2.07
CA ASN A 631 22.80 -19.31 2.45
C ASN A 631 22.68 -20.20 1.20
N SER A 632 23.67 -20.15 0.31
CA SER A 632 23.74 -20.95 -0.92
C SER A 632 25.17 -21.49 -1.17
N GLY A 633 25.35 -22.31 -2.22
CA GLY A 633 26.64 -22.91 -2.59
C GLY A 633 27.41 -23.54 -1.42
N ALA A 634 28.70 -23.23 -1.31
CA ALA A 634 29.54 -23.77 -0.23
C ALA A 634 29.05 -23.41 1.18
N VAL A 635 28.39 -22.24 1.35
CA VAL A 635 27.85 -21.83 2.65
C VAL A 635 26.75 -22.78 3.09
N VAL A 636 25.79 -23.10 2.22
CA VAL A 636 24.73 -24.06 2.56
C VAL A 636 25.28 -25.50 2.64
N ASP A 637 26.26 -25.84 1.81
CA ASP A 637 26.81 -27.19 1.69
C ASP A 637 27.80 -27.63 2.77
N THR A 638 28.46 -26.69 3.45
CA THR A 638 29.41 -27.03 4.52
C THR A 638 28.67 -27.67 5.70
N VAL A 639 29.10 -28.87 6.12
CA VAL A 639 28.55 -29.57 7.29
C VAL A 639 29.56 -29.52 8.43
N PRO A 640 29.31 -28.74 9.50
CA PRO A 640 30.18 -28.69 10.66
C PRO A 640 30.36 -30.06 11.31
N ALA A 641 31.59 -30.37 11.73
CA ALA A 641 31.89 -31.63 12.40
C ALA A 641 31.08 -31.78 13.70
N ALA A 642 30.78 -30.66 14.39
CA ALA A 642 30.03 -30.64 15.64
C ALA A 642 28.52 -30.88 15.49
N TRP A 643 28.02 -31.14 14.28
CA TRP A 643 26.64 -31.59 14.08
C TRP A 643 26.43 -33.01 14.58
N ARG A 644 25.23 -33.30 15.07
CA ARG A 644 24.77 -34.66 15.35
C ARG A 644 24.87 -35.49 14.08
N SER A 645 25.41 -36.70 14.21
CA SER A 645 25.64 -37.62 13.08
C SER A 645 24.38 -37.86 12.25
N ALA A 646 23.23 -38.04 12.89
CA ALA A 646 21.95 -38.24 12.23
C ALA A 646 21.52 -37.06 11.33
N MET A 647 21.79 -35.82 11.75
CA MET A 647 21.51 -34.63 10.93
C MET A 647 22.51 -34.51 9.78
N ALA A 648 23.80 -34.68 10.09
CA ALA A 648 24.88 -34.59 9.11
C ALA A 648 24.72 -35.62 7.98
N SER A 649 24.38 -36.87 8.31
CA SER A 649 24.22 -37.94 7.31
C SER A 649 22.94 -37.83 6.49
N ALA A 650 21.89 -37.23 7.04
CA ALA A 650 20.58 -37.18 6.41
C ALA A 650 20.39 -35.95 5.51
N ARG A 651 21.23 -34.92 5.65
CA ARG A 651 21.18 -33.66 4.89
C ARG A 651 21.48 -33.87 3.41
N LEU A 652 20.72 -33.21 2.52
CA LEU A 652 20.97 -33.20 1.08
C LEU A 652 21.68 -31.91 0.65
N SER A 653 22.43 -31.96 -0.47
CA SER A 653 23.09 -30.78 -1.03
C SER A 653 22.07 -29.68 -1.38
N GLY A 654 22.44 -28.42 -1.15
CA GLY A 654 21.56 -27.26 -1.32
C GLY A 654 20.53 -27.01 -0.20
N GLU A 655 20.31 -27.97 0.72
CA GLU A 655 19.36 -27.80 1.82
C GLU A 655 19.93 -26.91 2.93
N THR A 656 19.15 -25.89 3.29
CA THR A 656 19.32 -25.14 4.55
C THR A 656 19.06 -26.05 5.76
N MET A 657 19.43 -25.59 6.95
CA MET A 657 19.12 -26.33 8.18
C MET A 657 17.60 -26.53 8.32
N ALA A 658 16.78 -25.53 8.02
CA ALA A 658 15.32 -25.63 8.10
C ALA A 658 14.76 -26.61 7.07
N SER A 659 15.27 -26.61 5.83
CA SER A 659 14.86 -27.58 4.81
C SER A 659 15.20 -29.01 5.20
N THR A 660 16.40 -29.24 5.75
CA THR A 660 16.81 -30.56 6.27
C THR A 660 15.89 -31.00 7.42
N ARG A 661 15.70 -30.13 8.42
CA ARG A 661 14.88 -30.46 9.60
C ARG A 661 13.44 -30.79 9.23
N THR A 662 12.80 -29.95 8.42
CA THR A 662 11.38 -30.12 8.07
C THR A 662 11.12 -31.30 7.15
N ARG A 663 12.13 -31.75 6.39
CA ARG A 663 12.04 -33.01 5.63
C ARG A 663 12.10 -34.23 6.55
N LEU A 664 12.96 -34.21 7.57
CA LEU A 664 13.11 -35.31 8.53
C LEU A 664 11.99 -35.34 9.58
N ASP A 665 11.47 -34.18 9.93
CA ASP A 665 10.37 -33.98 10.86
C ASP A 665 9.34 -33.02 10.23
N PRO A 666 8.39 -33.54 9.43
CA PRO A 666 7.34 -32.73 8.82
C PRO A 666 6.45 -32.00 9.83
N SER A 667 6.43 -32.39 11.11
CA SER A 667 5.69 -31.66 12.14
C SER A 667 6.27 -30.26 12.39
N ALA A 668 7.56 -30.05 12.11
CA ALA A 668 8.22 -28.75 12.21
C ALA A 668 7.73 -27.72 11.17
N LEU A 669 6.96 -28.16 10.16
CA LEU A 669 6.30 -27.27 9.20
C LEU A 669 5.04 -26.61 9.77
N GLN A 670 4.47 -27.16 10.84
CA GLN A 670 3.24 -26.65 11.43
C GLN A 670 3.53 -25.45 12.33
N LEU A 671 2.69 -24.42 12.23
CA LEU A 671 2.75 -23.28 13.13
C LEU A 671 2.38 -23.72 14.55
N ALA A 672 3.27 -23.44 15.50
CA ALA A 672 3.03 -23.63 16.91
C ALA A 672 2.25 -22.45 17.49
N THR A 673 1.39 -22.70 18.47
CA THR A 673 0.70 -21.66 19.24
C THR A 673 1.64 -20.87 20.17
N ASP A 674 2.77 -21.49 20.51
CA ASP A 674 3.71 -21.01 21.52
C ASP A 674 5.14 -20.96 20.98
N LEU A 675 6.00 -20.22 21.68
CA LEU A 675 7.41 -20.07 21.35
C LEU A 675 8.18 -21.28 21.86
N LEU A 676 8.25 -22.32 21.03
CA LEU A 676 8.86 -23.62 21.35
C LEU A 676 10.06 -23.91 20.46
N SER A 677 11.26 -23.97 21.03
CA SER A 677 12.46 -24.41 20.32
C SER A 677 13.35 -25.30 21.17
N ARG A 678 14.01 -26.24 20.50
CA ARG A 678 15.05 -27.10 21.08
C ARG A 678 16.17 -27.24 20.06
N ASP A 679 17.39 -27.36 20.55
CA ASP A 679 18.54 -27.64 19.69
C ASP A 679 18.53 -29.11 19.25
N VAL A 680 18.56 -29.32 17.94
CA VAL A 680 18.61 -30.65 17.31
C VAL A 680 19.89 -30.88 16.50
N TRP A 681 20.81 -29.92 16.52
CA TRP A 681 22.01 -29.89 15.69
C TRP A 681 23.27 -30.16 16.48
N ALA A 682 23.41 -29.60 17.69
CA ALA A 682 24.62 -29.75 18.49
C ALA A 682 24.85 -31.18 18.99
N ASP A 683 26.02 -31.74 18.68
CA ASP A 683 26.52 -32.98 19.27
C ASP A 683 27.25 -32.70 20.59
N THR A 684 26.49 -32.56 21.67
CA THR A 684 27.01 -32.24 23.02
C THR A 684 27.85 -33.35 23.65
N ALA A 685 28.00 -34.52 22.99
CA ALA A 685 28.95 -35.54 23.42
C ALA A 685 30.40 -35.15 23.08
N ARG A 686 30.60 -34.17 22.19
CA ARG A 686 31.93 -33.69 21.80
C ARG A 686 32.45 -32.61 22.75
N PRO A 687 33.75 -32.62 23.10
CA PRO A 687 34.35 -31.55 23.90
C PRO A 687 34.18 -30.17 23.25
N GLY A 688 33.79 -29.18 24.05
CA GLY A 688 33.66 -27.78 23.59
C GLY A 688 32.37 -27.45 22.83
N VAL A 689 31.53 -28.44 22.52
CA VAL A 689 30.25 -28.23 21.82
C VAL A 689 29.13 -27.95 22.81
N GLN A 690 28.41 -26.86 22.61
CA GLN A 690 27.27 -26.47 23.44
C GLN A 690 25.99 -26.40 22.60
N ALA A 691 24.90 -26.97 23.13
CA ALA A 691 23.58 -26.80 22.55
C ALA A 691 23.02 -25.42 22.89
N ARG A 692 22.27 -24.83 21.95
CA ARG A 692 21.48 -23.63 22.22
C ARG A 692 20.47 -23.91 23.34
N PRO A 693 20.24 -22.95 24.26
CA PRO A 693 19.18 -23.06 25.24
C PRO A 693 17.84 -23.33 24.57
N SER A 694 17.11 -24.32 25.11
CA SER A 694 15.73 -24.58 24.69
C SER A 694 14.83 -23.46 25.18
N VAL A 695 13.86 -23.08 24.37
CA VAL A 695 12.87 -22.06 24.71
C VAL A 695 11.50 -22.73 24.74
N ALA A 696 10.77 -22.49 25.83
CA ALA A 696 9.40 -22.96 25.98
C ALA A 696 8.60 -21.88 26.72
N LEU A 697 8.13 -20.89 25.97
CA LEU A 697 7.37 -19.77 26.50
C LEU A 697 5.91 -19.88 26.04
N ARG A 698 5.04 -20.29 26.96
CA ARG A 698 3.61 -20.51 26.75
C ARG A 698 2.78 -19.47 27.48
N TYR A 699 1.50 -19.36 27.13
CA TYR A 699 0.57 -18.64 28.00
C TYR A 699 0.23 -19.39 29.27
N THR A 700 0.06 -20.71 29.20
CA THR A 700 -0.16 -21.58 30.36
C THR A 700 0.60 -22.89 30.20
N GLY A 701 0.82 -23.62 31.30
CA GLY A 701 1.57 -24.87 31.27
C GLY A 701 3.08 -24.64 31.06
N ASN A 702 3.61 -23.52 31.54
CA ASN A 702 5.05 -23.31 31.64
C ASN A 702 5.65 -24.22 32.72
N ALA A 703 6.96 -24.48 32.63
CA ALA A 703 7.66 -25.34 33.60
C ALA A 703 7.54 -24.84 35.04
N LEU A 704 7.45 -23.52 35.21
CA LEU A 704 7.09 -22.87 36.47
C LEU A 704 5.67 -22.30 36.30
N ALA A 705 4.71 -22.83 37.06
CA ALA A 705 3.32 -22.34 37.01
C ALA A 705 3.19 -20.84 37.37
N ALA A 706 4.16 -20.29 38.12
CA ALA A 706 4.24 -18.86 38.40
C ALA A 706 4.46 -17.99 37.14
N ASN A 707 4.91 -18.60 36.03
CA ASN A 707 5.07 -17.95 34.73
C ASN A 707 3.83 -18.06 33.83
N ASP A 708 2.75 -18.69 34.29
CA ASP A 708 1.50 -18.78 33.52
C ASP A 708 0.68 -17.50 33.63
N LEU A 709 -0.11 -17.19 32.60
CA LEU A 709 -1.16 -16.20 32.69
C LEU A 709 -2.18 -16.65 33.73
N ALA A 710 -2.44 -15.75 34.67
CA ALA A 710 -3.54 -15.89 35.62
C ALA A 710 -4.69 -14.91 35.31
N THR A 711 -4.64 -14.30 34.13
CA THR A 711 -5.72 -13.58 33.44
C THR A 711 -6.18 -14.38 32.23
N THR A 712 -7.18 -13.90 31.50
CA THR A 712 -7.68 -14.54 30.28
C THR A 712 -6.57 -14.78 29.27
N VAL A 713 -6.54 -15.99 28.71
CA VAL A 713 -5.60 -16.39 27.66
C VAL A 713 -6.19 -16.02 26.29
N PRO A 714 -5.44 -15.30 25.42
CA PRO A 714 -5.88 -15.05 24.05
C PRO A 714 -6.21 -16.33 23.29
N LEU A 715 -7.35 -16.34 22.62
CA LEU A 715 -7.77 -17.44 21.77
C LEU A 715 -7.61 -17.07 20.29
N ARG A 716 -7.22 -18.05 19.47
CA ARG A 716 -7.08 -17.89 18.01
C ARG A 716 -6.18 -16.73 17.58
N GLY A 717 -5.24 -16.31 18.44
CA GLY A 717 -4.23 -15.28 18.12
C GLY A 717 -4.75 -13.85 18.05
N VAL A 718 -5.92 -13.55 18.63
CA VAL A 718 -6.45 -12.19 18.77
C VAL A 718 -6.17 -11.68 20.19
N ILE A 719 -5.61 -10.48 20.31
CA ILE A 719 -5.26 -9.88 21.60
C ILE A 719 -6.04 -8.57 21.77
N ASN A 720 -7.24 -8.67 22.34
CA ASN A 720 -8.08 -7.53 22.72
C ASN A 720 -7.58 -6.84 23.99
N TYR A 721 -7.50 -5.51 23.97
CA TYR A 721 -6.95 -4.75 25.09
C TYR A 721 -7.79 -4.86 26.40
N PRO A 722 -9.12 -4.61 26.41
CA PRO A 722 -9.94 -4.72 27.62
C PRO A 722 -9.96 -6.12 28.23
N GLU A 723 -9.89 -7.16 27.40
CA GLU A 723 -10.00 -8.56 27.81
C GLU A 723 -8.66 -9.15 28.26
N HIS A 724 -7.57 -8.80 27.58
CA HIS A 724 -6.27 -9.45 27.78
C HIS A 724 -5.23 -8.54 28.44
N ILE A 725 -5.20 -7.25 28.11
CA ILE A 725 -4.14 -6.33 28.58
C ILE A 725 -4.56 -5.58 29.84
N GLN A 726 -5.74 -4.96 29.85
CA GLN A 726 -6.25 -4.23 31.02
C GLN A 726 -6.24 -5.07 32.31
N PRO A 727 -6.60 -6.37 32.31
CA PRO A 727 -6.56 -7.19 33.52
C PRO A 727 -5.16 -7.39 34.09
N LEU A 728 -4.09 -7.24 33.28
CA LEU A 728 -2.72 -7.28 33.80
C LEU A 728 -2.47 -6.13 34.76
N TRP A 729 -3.04 -4.94 34.50
CA TRP A 729 -2.85 -3.74 35.31
C TRP A 729 -3.66 -3.76 36.61
N THR A 730 -4.88 -4.30 36.56
CA THR A 730 -5.82 -4.30 37.70
C THR A 730 -5.69 -5.51 38.60
N ARG A 731 -5.00 -6.57 38.15
CA ARG A 731 -4.77 -7.79 38.94
C ARG A 731 -4.10 -7.47 40.28
N ASP A 732 -4.68 -8.01 41.35
CA ASP A 732 -4.17 -7.84 42.70
C ASP A 732 -2.81 -8.54 42.88
N ARG A 733 -1.79 -7.74 43.18
CA ARG A 733 -0.43 -8.14 43.53
C ARG A 733 -0.04 -7.54 44.89
N GLY A 734 -1.01 -7.26 45.75
CA GLY A 734 -0.78 -6.61 47.04
C GLY A 734 -0.27 -5.18 46.86
N SER A 735 0.86 -4.84 47.49
CA SER A 735 1.50 -3.53 47.31
C SER A 735 1.94 -3.25 45.88
N ASN A 736 2.10 -4.30 45.07
CA ASN A 736 2.63 -4.24 43.72
C ASN A 736 1.54 -4.21 42.64
N THR A 737 0.26 -4.06 43.01
CA THR A 737 -0.83 -3.88 42.06
C THR A 737 -0.61 -2.60 41.26
N CYS A 738 -0.54 -2.69 39.93
CA CYS A 738 -0.11 -1.57 39.08
C CYS A 738 -0.97 -0.33 39.30
N THR A 739 -2.31 -0.49 39.34
CA THR A 739 -3.26 0.61 39.55
C THR A 739 -3.22 1.25 40.94
N ARG A 740 -2.52 0.66 41.93
CA ARG A 740 -2.27 1.33 43.22
C ARG A 740 -1.21 2.43 43.10
N CYS A 741 -0.23 2.25 42.21
CA CYS A 741 0.81 3.25 41.93
C CYS A 741 0.49 4.10 40.70
N HIS A 742 -0.22 3.51 39.74
CA HIS A 742 -0.61 4.08 38.45
C HIS A 742 -2.14 4.19 38.36
N GLY A 743 -2.76 4.82 39.36
CA GLY A 743 -4.19 5.10 39.41
C GLY A 743 -4.51 6.56 39.10
N ALA A 744 -5.75 6.96 39.41
CA ALA A 744 -6.22 8.33 39.19
C ALA A 744 -5.28 9.38 39.81
N GLY A 745 -4.84 10.33 38.98
CA GLY A 745 -3.95 11.42 39.39
C GLY A 745 -2.45 11.09 39.35
N ALA A 746 -2.06 9.87 38.99
CA ALA A 746 -0.67 9.53 38.68
C ALA A 746 -0.28 10.06 37.28
N ALA A 747 1.03 10.25 37.06
CA ALA A 747 1.56 10.67 35.75
C ALA A 747 1.28 9.65 34.61
N LEU A 748 1.12 8.39 34.98
CA LEU A 748 0.62 7.31 34.12
C LEU A 748 -0.57 6.68 34.83
N ASP A 749 -1.75 6.75 34.23
CA ASP A 749 -2.98 6.15 34.76
C ASP A 749 -3.30 4.87 33.99
N LEU A 750 -3.21 3.73 34.68
CA LEU A 750 -3.50 2.40 34.13
C LEU A 750 -4.87 1.86 34.58
N SER A 751 -5.73 2.72 35.14
CA SER A 751 -7.08 2.34 35.57
C SER A 751 -7.96 1.92 34.39
N ALA A 752 -8.95 1.07 34.71
CA ALA A 752 -9.97 0.64 33.77
C ALA A 752 -11.13 1.65 33.61
N SER A 753 -10.90 2.90 34.01
CA SER A 753 -11.85 3.99 33.80
C SER A 753 -11.95 4.32 32.31
N ILE A 754 -13.11 4.81 31.89
CA ILE A 754 -13.32 5.26 30.51
C ILE A 754 -12.87 6.73 30.40
N ALA A 755 -11.97 7.00 29.47
CA ALA A 755 -11.54 8.34 29.11
C ALA A 755 -12.62 9.09 28.32
N GLY A 756 -12.44 10.40 28.12
CA GLY A 756 -13.38 11.23 27.37
C GLY A 756 -13.59 10.80 25.91
N THR A 757 -12.71 9.98 25.37
CA THR A 757 -12.82 9.39 24.02
C THR A 757 -13.71 8.15 23.95
N GLY A 758 -14.14 7.62 25.10
CA GLY A 758 -14.87 6.34 25.18
C GLY A 758 -13.98 5.11 25.28
N ARG A 759 -12.65 5.25 25.20
CA ARG A 759 -11.70 4.15 25.42
C ARG A 759 -11.27 4.04 26.87
N LEU A 760 -10.64 2.92 27.25
CA LEU A 760 -10.02 2.79 28.57
C LEU A 760 -8.88 3.80 28.72
N LEU A 761 -8.83 4.49 29.86
CA LEU A 761 -7.81 5.50 30.16
C LEU A 761 -6.40 4.92 30.10
N SER A 762 -6.23 3.66 30.51
CA SER A 762 -4.95 2.95 30.39
C SER A 762 -4.50 2.78 28.93
N TYR A 763 -5.42 2.50 27.99
CA TYR A 763 -5.09 2.35 26.57
C TYR A 763 -4.56 3.67 26.02
N GLU A 764 -5.27 4.77 26.32
CA GLU A 764 -4.88 6.11 25.85
C GLU A 764 -3.55 6.54 26.43
N SER A 765 -3.38 6.34 27.74
CA SER A 765 -2.18 6.75 28.47
C SER A 765 -0.92 6.03 27.97
N LEU A 766 -1.07 4.79 27.45
CA LEU A 766 0.03 4.03 26.88
C LEU A 766 0.36 4.43 25.44
N LEU A 767 -0.64 4.67 24.59
CA LEU A 767 -0.46 4.78 23.13
C LEU A 767 -0.43 6.21 22.57
N VAL A 768 -0.98 7.19 23.29
CA VAL A 768 -1.20 8.54 22.74
C VAL A 768 -0.19 9.55 23.29
N GLY A 769 0.31 9.34 24.51
CA GLY A 769 1.20 10.28 25.20
C GLY A 769 0.43 11.44 25.84
N ALA A 770 0.99 12.00 26.92
CA ALA A 770 0.38 13.10 27.65
C ALA A 770 0.45 14.40 26.82
N PRO A 771 -0.55 15.29 26.92
CA PRO A 771 -0.43 16.62 26.34
C PRO A 771 0.73 17.38 27.01
N VAL A 772 1.56 18.05 26.21
CA VAL A 772 2.53 19.02 26.72
C VAL A 772 1.75 20.20 27.27
N ILE A 773 1.96 20.56 28.53
CA ILE A 773 1.27 21.68 29.18
C ILE A 773 2.18 22.90 29.22
N ASP A 774 1.67 24.03 28.76
CA ASP A 774 2.34 25.32 28.92
C ASP A 774 2.38 25.68 30.41
N PRO A 775 3.57 25.82 31.01
CA PRO A 775 3.71 26.07 32.44
C PRO A 775 3.21 27.45 32.87
N VAL A 776 3.05 28.40 31.94
CA VAL A 776 2.56 29.75 32.22
C VAL A 776 1.04 29.80 32.20
N THR A 777 0.41 29.15 31.22
CA THR A 777 -1.05 29.21 31.03
C THR A 777 -1.79 28.04 31.66
N GLY A 778 -1.11 26.92 31.93
CA GLY A 778 -1.71 25.68 32.42
C GLY A 778 -2.55 24.94 31.36
N LEU A 779 -2.47 25.36 30.10
CA LEU A 779 -3.21 24.77 28.98
C LEU A 779 -2.31 23.86 28.13
N PRO A 780 -2.86 22.86 27.42
CA PRO A 780 -2.11 22.11 26.44
C PRO A 780 -1.48 23.03 25.38
N VAL A 781 -0.19 22.84 25.11
CA VAL A 781 0.50 23.46 23.99
C VAL A 781 -0.13 22.93 22.71
N THR A 782 -0.47 23.83 21.81
CA THR A 782 -0.95 23.48 20.48
C THR A 782 0.04 23.97 19.42
N ARG A 783 0.13 23.24 18.31
CA ARG A 783 0.86 23.66 17.12
C ARG A 783 -0.03 23.49 15.90
N LEU A 784 0.17 24.28 14.86
CA LEU A 784 -0.49 24.06 13.57
C LEU A 784 0.37 23.14 12.69
N VAL A 785 -0.22 22.07 12.19
CA VAL A 785 0.36 21.20 11.15
C VAL A 785 -0.65 21.17 10.00
N GLU A 786 -0.25 21.70 8.84
CA GLU A 786 -1.13 21.81 7.65
C GLU A 786 -2.48 22.52 7.94
N GLY A 787 -2.46 23.53 8.82
CA GLY A 787 -3.67 24.26 9.23
C GLY A 787 -4.53 23.56 10.28
N VAL A 788 -4.16 22.33 10.68
CA VAL A 788 -4.78 21.58 11.77
C VAL A 788 -4.01 21.83 13.07
N PRO A 789 -4.64 22.41 14.10
CA PRO A 789 -4.07 22.48 15.43
C PRO A 789 -4.05 21.10 16.05
N GLU A 790 -2.85 20.74 16.47
CA GLU A 790 -2.56 19.54 17.20
C GLU A 790 -2.20 19.94 18.61
N VAL A 791 -2.78 19.23 19.58
CA VAL A 791 -2.20 19.20 20.92
C VAL A 791 -0.81 18.57 20.77
N VAL A 792 0.22 19.34 21.09
CA VAL A 792 1.58 18.80 21.18
C VAL A 792 1.56 17.80 22.31
N ARG A 793 1.98 16.57 22.03
CA ARG A 793 2.03 15.49 23.00
C ARG A 793 3.47 15.08 23.23
N GLU A 794 3.75 14.72 24.47
CA GLU A 794 4.95 13.99 24.80
C GLU A 794 4.96 12.64 24.06
N PRO A 795 6.14 12.06 23.79
CA PRO A 795 6.24 10.70 23.26
C PRO A 795 5.36 9.73 24.04
N ALA A 796 4.71 8.81 23.35
CA ALA A 796 3.95 7.74 24.00
C ALA A 796 4.89 6.73 24.67
N LEU A 797 4.41 6.04 25.71
CA LEU A 797 5.17 5.00 26.39
C LEU A 797 5.28 3.71 25.53
N VAL A 798 4.29 3.50 24.66
CA VAL A 798 4.24 2.45 23.63
C VAL A 798 4.38 3.12 22.25
N GLU A 799 5.39 2.70 21.50
CA GLU A 799 5.60 3.14 20.13
C GLU A 799 5.02 2.10 19.15
N THR A 800 4.15 2.57 18.26
CA THR A 800 3.46 1.75 17.25
C THR A 800 3.67 2.27 15.83
N GLY A 801 4.50 3.30 15.65
CA GLY A 801 4.91 3.81 14.35
C GLY A 801 5.74 2.75 13.62
N ALA A 802 5.32 2.44 12.41
CA ALA A 802 5.98 1.48 11.54
C ALA A 802 5.82 1.92 10.09
N SER A 803 6.92 2.38 9.50
CA SER A 803 7.04 2.57 8.06
C SER A 803 8.15 1.70 7.47
N GLU A 804 8.32 1.78 6.16
CA GLU A 804 9.38 1.11 5.41
C GLU A 804 10.77 1.59 5.88
N GLY A 805 11.50 0.72 6.60
CA GLY A 805 12.79 1.07 7.22
C GLY A 805 12.72 1.49 8.69
N ASP A 806 11.53 1.77 9.22
CA ASP A 806 11.31 2.12 10.63
C ASP A 806 10.37 1.15 11.37
N ALA A 807 9.97 0.04 10.75
CA ALA A 807 9.18 -1.02 11.37
C ALA A 807 9.97 -1.90 12.37
N ALA A 808 11.12 -1.41 12.86
CA ALA A 808 11.97 -2.14 13.80
C ALA A 808 11.20 -2.36 15.11
N GLY A 809 11.00 -3.63 15.45
CA GLY A 809 10.42 -4.16 16.67
C GLY A 809 9.64 -3.19 17.56
N LEU A 810 8.33 -3.06 17.33
CA LEU A 810 7.48 -2.11 18.08
C LEU A 810 7.58 -2.34 19.60
N ALA A 811 7.56 -3.59 20.05
CA ALA A 811 7.79 -3.92 21.45
C ALA A 811 9.19 -3.48 21.92
N ARG A 812 10.24 -3.70 21.11
CA ARG A 812 11.63 -3.34 21.46
C ARG A 812 11.87 -1.83 21.47
N LYS A 813 11.12 -1.06 20.68
CA LYS A 813 11.12 0.41 20.68
C LYS A 813 10.28 1.03 21.79
N SER A 814 9.39 0.25 22.38
CA SER A 814 8.49 0.76 23.41
C SER A 814 9.19 0.86 24.76
N ARG A 815 9.17 2.06 25.35
CA ARG A 815 9.76 2.30 26.67
C ARG A 815 9.07 1.50 27.77
N LEU A 816 7.78 1.21 27.61
CA LEU A 816 7.04 0.27 28.48
C LEU A 816 7.77 -1.07 28.61
N VAL A 817 8.23 -1.65 27.49
CA VAL A 817 8.86 -2.98 27.47
C VAL A 817 10.24 -2.94 28.11
N GLU A 818 11.03 -1.88 27.94
CA GLU A 818 12.31 -1.72 28.65
C GLU A 818 12.11 -1.71 30.17
N ILE A 819 11.12 -0.96 30.65
CA ILE A 819 10.83 -0.85 32.09
C ILE A 819 10.36 -2.21 32.65
N LEU A 820 9.44 -2.87 31.94
CA LEU A 820 8.88 -4.16 32.36
C LEU A 820 9.86 -5.34 32.21
N SER A 821 10.85 -5.23 31.33
CA SER A 821 11.91 -6.24 31.19
C SER A 821 13.10 -5.97 32.11
N GLY A 822 13.34 -4.71 32.48
CA GLY A 822 14.58 -4.27 33.11
C GLY A 822 15.78 -4.28 32.15
N GLN A 823 15.53 -4.34 30.84
CA GLN A 823 16.57 -4.42 29.80
C GLN A 823 16.60 -3.12 28.99
N THR A 824 17.80 -2.73 28.56
CA THR A 824 17.97 -1.67 27.56
C THR A 824 17.78 -2.26 26.17
N LEU A 825 16.76 -1.76 25.47
CA LEU A 825 16.36 -2.12 24.13
C LEU A 825 16.53 -0.91 23.20
N MET A 826 15.51 -0.60 22.39
CA MET A 826 15.57 0.36 21.28
C MET A 826 14.68 1.58 21.49
N ALA A 827 14.28 1.88 22.72
CA ALA A 827 13.45 3.07 22.98
C ALA A 827 14.18 4.36 22.57
N GLY A 828 13.43 5.35 22.08
CA GLY A 828 13.99 6.65 21.69
C GLY A 828 14.62 7.38 22.88
N ALA A 829 15.65 8.20 22.62
CA ALA A 829 16.32 8.99 23.65
C ALA A 829 15.36 9.99 24.33
N ASP A 830 14.49 10.63 23.54
CA ASP A 830 13.46 11.54 24.04
C ASP A 830 12.48 10.81 24.95
N THR A 831 11.98 9.65 24.53
CA THR A 831 11.09 8.80 25.35
C THR A 831 11.75 8.38 26.67
N ARG A 832 13.05 8.06 26.69
CA ARG A 832 13.77 7.74 27.95
C ARG A 832 13.96 8.96 28.84
N THR A 833 14.03 10.16 28.27
CA THR A 833 14.13 11.42 29.03
C THR A 833 12.80 11.72 29.72
N ILE A 834 11.69 11.57 28.99
CA ILE A 834 10.33 11.75 29.54
C ILE A 834 9.97 10.64 30.54
N TYR A 835 10.37 9.40 30.26
CA TYR A 835 10.13 8.26 31.13
C TYR A 835 11.46 7.64 31.60
N PRO A 836 12.13 8.26 32.60
CA PRO A 836 13.40 7.77 33.13
C PRO A 836 13.24 6.40 33.79
N THR A 837 14.35 5.72 34.03
CA THR A 837 14.34 4.42 34.71
C THR A 837 13.73 4.57 36.11
N PRO A 838 12.63 3.86 36.42
CA PRO A 838 11.97 4.02 37.71
C PRO A 838 12.85 3.56 38.87
N ALA A 839 12.71 4.20 40.03
CA ALA A 839 13.40 3.79 41.25
C ALA A 839 12.94 2.41 41.75
N VAL A 840 11.67 2.05 41.51
CA VAL A 840 11.13 0.71 41.79
C VAL A 840 11.46 -0.20 40.62
N ASN A 841 11.99 -1.39 40.91
CA ASN A 841 12.27 -2.38 39.87
C ASN A 841 10.95 -3.02 39.37
N HIS A 842 10.59 -2.69 38.12
CA HIS A 842 9.38 -3.22 37.48
C HIS A 842 9.59 -4.59 36.82
N SER A 843 10.83 -5.03 36.65
CA SER A 843 11.15 -6.26 35.90
C SER A 843 10.63 -7.55 36.53
N ALA A 844 10.29 -7.51 37.82
CA ALA A 844 9.75 -8.65 38.56
C ALA A 844 8.22 -8.60 38.73
N LEU A 845 7.55 -7.56 38.22
CA LEU A 845 6.11 -7.34 38.44
C LEU A 845 5.23 -8.18 37.52
N LEU A 846 5.67 -8.37 36.28
CA LEU A 846 5.05 -9.27 35.33
C LEU A 846 5.87 -10.54 35.20
N ASN A 847 5.19 -11.67 35.07
CA ASN A 847 5.82 -12.94 34.76
C ASN A 847 6.11 -13.07 33.24
N ALA A 848 6.72 -14.18 32.83
CA ALA A 848 7.14 -14.36 31.44
C ALA A 848 5.96 -14.37 30.44
N ALA A 849 4.84 -15.02 30.76
CA ALA A 849 3.67 -15.06 29.88
C ALA A 849 2.96 -13.70 29.79
N GLU A 850 2.89 -12.96 30.90
CA GLU A 850 2.34 -11.60 30.93
C GLU A 850 3.19 -10.65 30.08
N LYS A 851 4.53 -10.75 30.14
CA LYS A 851 5.43 -9.96 29.27
C LYS A 851 5.28 -10.33 27.79
N ARG A 852 5.17 -11.63 27.48
CA ARG A 852 4.88 -12.11 26.12
C ARG A 852 3.59 -11.48 25.59
N LEU A 853 2.53 -11.49 26.39
CA LEU A 853 1.22 -10.96 26.00
C LEU A 853 1.29 -9.47 25.65
N VAL A 854 1.98 -8.68 26.48
CA VAL A 854 2.18 -7.23 26.23
C VAL A 854 3.02 -7.02 24.97
N ALA A 855 4.11 -7.76 24.78
CA ALA A 855 4.95 -7.65 23.59
C ALA A 855 4.19 -7.98 22.30
N GLU A 856 3.42 -9.08 22.30
CA GLU A 856 2.59 -9.48 21.16
C GLU A 856 1.54 -8.41 20.82
N TRP A 857 0.85 -7.86 21.82
CA TRP A 857 -0.12 -6.78 21.59
C TRP A 857 0.52 -5.54 20.96
N ILE A 858 1.69 -5.12 21.44
CA ILE A 858 2.42 -3.96 20.90
C ILE A 858 2.90 -4.24 19.48
N ASP A 859 3.45 -5.42 19.22
CA ASP A 859 3.96 -5.80 17.89
C ASP A 859 2.85 -5.93 16.83
N LEU A 860 1.61 -6.20 17.24
CA LEU A 860 0.41 -6.11 16.39
C LEU A 860 -0.10 -4.67 16.21
N GLY A 861 0.70 -3.69 16.60
CA GLY A 861 0.38 -2.27 16.52
C GLY A 861 -0.61 -1.79 17.59
N GLY A 862 -0.90 -2.58 18.62
CA GLY A 862 -1.85 -2.21 19.67
C GLY A 862 -3.29 -2.01 19.20
N LYS A 863 -3.61 -2.43 17.97
CA LYS A 863 -4.83 -2.02 17.24
C LYS A 863 -6.11 -2.67 17.74
N TYR A 864 -6.09 -3.85 18.37
CA TYR A 864 -7.31 -4.46 18.94
C TYR A 864 -7.69 -3.83 20.30
N TYR A 865 -8.24 -2.61 20.29
CA TYR A 865 -8.96 -2.10 21.45
C TYR A 865 -10.26 -2.88 21.66
N ASN A 866 -11.04 -3.19 20.61
CA ASN A 866 -12.15 -4.15 20.70
C ASN A 866 -12.12 -5.16 19.55
N ASP A 867 -12.74 -6.32 19.77
CA ASP A 867 -13.02 -7.28 18.70
C ASP A 867 -14.17 -6.76 17.82
N PRO A 868 -13.95 -6.46 16.53
CA PRO A 868 -15.00 -5.96 15.65
C PRO A 868 -16.14 -6.95 15.41
N PHE A 869 -15.97 -8.22 15.80
CA PHE A 869 -16.98 -9.27 15.67
C PHE A 869 -17.67 -9.65 16.98
N ASP A 870 -17.30 -9.03 18.10
CA ASP A 870 -18.01 -9.21 19.36
C ASP A 870 -19.34 -8.45 19.34
N ALA A 871 -20.42 -9.16 19.69
CA ALA A 871 -21.74 -8.58 19.85
C ALA A 871 -21.80 -7.48 20.94
N ASN A 872 -20.79 -7.38 21.81
CA ASN A 872 -20.65 -6.32 22.80
C ASN A 872 -19.73 -5.18 22.35
N ALA A 873 -18.93 -5.35 21.29
CA ALA A 873 -18.14 -4.26 20.73
C ALA A 873 -19.04 -3.18 20.12
N GLN A 874 -18.52 -1.97 19.88
CA GLN A 874 -19.30 -0.89 19.26
C GLN A 874 -19.35 -0.97 17.72
N VAL A 875 -18.97 -2.11 17.14
CA VAL A 875 -19.04 -2.35 15.69
C VAL A 875 -20.34 -3.08 15.35
N ARG A 876 -21.13 -2.54 14.41
CA ARG A 876 -22.43 -3.10 14.01
C ARG A 876 -22.64 -3.02 12.51
N GLU A 877 -23.19 -4.07 11.91
CA GLU A 877 -23.66 -4.03 10.53
C GLU A 877 -24.97 -3.23 10.45
N VAL A 878 -25.09 -2.29 9.51
CA VAL A 878 -26.30 -1.49 9.32
C VAL A 878 -26.79 -1.62 7.89
N ARG A 879 -28.01 -2.13 7.73
CA ARG A 879 -28.65 -2.35 6.41
C ARG A 879 -29.67 -1.28 6.03
N THR A 880 -30.09 -0.45 6.98
CA THR A 880 -31.14 0.57 6.79
C THR A 880 -30.61 1.85 6.15
N LEU A 881 -29.33 2.20 6.39
CA LEU A 881 -28.66 3.29 5.71
C LEU A 881 -28.22 2.82 4.32
N SER A 882 -28.68 3.46 3.25
CA SER A 882 -28.32 3.06 1.88
C SER A 882 -27.30 4.02 1.26
N GLN A 883 -26.42 3.50 0.39
CA GLN A 883 -25.53 4.32 -0.44
C GLN A 883 -26.33 5.29 -1.33
N GLN A 884 -27.46 4.86 -1.89
CA GLN A 884 -28.29 5.70 -2.76
C GLN A 884 -28.75 6.98 -2.04
N THR A 885 -29.27 6.86 -0.82
CA THR A 885 -29.69 8.01 -0.03
C THR A 885 -28.51 8.85 0.46
N PHE A 886 -27.36 8.21 0.75
CA PHE A 886 -26.11 8.91 1.07
C PHE A 886 -25.64 9.77 -0.11
N THR A 887 -25.53 9.21 -1.32
CA THR A 887 -25.10 9.94 -2.52
C THR A 887 -26.03 11.11 -2.83
N ALA A 888 -27.35 10.94 -2.64
CA ALA A 888 -28.31 11.99 -2.92
C ALA A 888 -28.33 13.13 -1.88
N LYS A 889 -27.98 12.86 -0.61
CA LYS A 889 -28.24 13.80 0.51
C LYS A 889 -27.03 14.18 1.36
N VAL A 890 -26.06 13.28 1.48
CA VAL A 890 -24.92 13.40 2.40
C VAL A 890 -23.63 13.70 1.65
N LEU A 891 -23.32 12.92 0.61
CA LEU A 891 -22.09 13.10 -0.17
C LEU A 891 -21.89 14.55 -0.65
N PRO A 892 -22.90 15.26 -1.21
CA PRO A 892 -22.73 16.65 -1.65
C PRO A 892 -22.35 17.60 -0.50
N VAL A 893 -22.82 17.32 0.72
CA VAL A 893 -22.43 18.08 1.91
C VAL A 893 -20.97 17.80 2.22
N LEU A 894 -20.59 16.53 2.39
CA LEU A 894 -19.21 16.13 2.74
C LEU A 894 -18.19 16.60 1.69
N SER A 895 -18.49 16.47 0.40
CA SER A 895 -17.59 16.91 -0.67
C SER A 895 -17.36 18.42 -0.66
N SER A 896 -18.39 19.22 -0.33
CA SER A 896 -18.27 20.68 -0.33
C SER A 896 -17.76 21.26 1.00
N THR A 897 -18.00 20.59 2.13
CA THR A 897 -17.65 21.10 3.47
C THR A 897 -16.41 20.45 4.09
N CYS A 898 -16.11 19.19 3.73
CA CYS A 898 -15.11 18.37 4.43
C CYS A 898 -13.93 17.97 3.53
N ALA A 899 -14.22 17.52 2.30
CA ALA A 899 -13.22 16.99 1.37
C ALA A 899 -12.39 18.09 0.67
N THR A 900 -12.89 19.32 0.58
CA THR A 900 -12.23 20.42 -0.16
C THR A 900 -10.79 20.66 0.28
N ALA A 901 -10.50 20.50 1.58
CA ALA A 901 -9.16 20.79 2.10
C ALA A 901 -8.63 19.89 3.21
N CYS A 902 -9.47 19.18 3.97
CA CYS A 902 -9.05 18.54 5.21
C CYS A 902 -9.07 17.01 5.16
N HIS A 903 -10.13 16.40 4.63
CA HIS A 903 -10.38 14.96 4.75
C HIS A 903 -10.06 14.21 3.46
N MET A 904 -8.77 14.05 3.17
CA MET A 904 -8.31 13.47 1.92
C MET A 904 -7.00 12.66 2.16
N GLY A 905 -6.79 11.54 1.49
CA GLY A 905 -5.69 10.57 1.70
C GLY A 905 -4.27 11.07 1.40
N VAL A 906 -3.33 10.83 2.31
CA VAL A 906 -1.95 11.38 2.35
C VAL A 906 -0.87 10.33 2.07
N GLY A 907 0.10 10.65 1.20
CA GLY A 907 1.19 9.72 0.89
C GLY A 907 2.27 9.65 1.96
N SER A 908 3.14 8.63 1.96
CA SER A 908 4.24 8.43 2.94
C SER A 908 5.38 9.47 2.94
N GLY A 909 5.27 10.59 2.19
CA GLY A 909 6.27 11.66 2.11
C GLY A 909 6.26 12.62 3.32
N ARG A 910 7.11 13.67 3.31
CA ARG A 910 7.42 14.63 4.42
C ARG A 910 6.24 15.48 4.99
N GLY A 911 5.04 14.93 5.13
CA GLY A 911 3.93 15.64 5.77
C GLY A 911 2.75 14.71 6.08
N THR A 912 2.52 14.48 7.37
CA THR A 912 1.38 13.84 8.05
C THR A 912 1.45 12.35 8.36
N ASP A 913 1.08 12.05 9.61
CA ASP A 913 0.85 10.73 10.17
C ASP A 913 -0.63 10.36 9.92
N PHE A 914 -0.87 9.19 9.32
CA PHE A 914 -2.22 8.70 9.02
C PHE A 914 -3.14 8.62 10.24
N ARG A 915 -2.61 8.54 11.48
CA ARG A 915 -3.39 8.54 12.73
C ARG A 915 -4.32 9.74 12.77
N ARG A 916 -3.90 10.83 12.12
CA ARG A 916 -4.54 12.14 12.14
C ARG A 916 -5.60 12.31 11.05
N ASN A 917 -5.66 11.45 10.03
CA ASN A 917 -6.62 11.59 8.93
C ASN A 917 -7.11 10.27 8.31
N ARG A 918 -7.63 9.35 9.13
CA ARG A 918 -8.33 8.15 8.63
C ARG A 918 -9.73 8.42 8.04
N PHE A 919 -10.19 9.70 7.97
CA PHE A 919 -11.45 10.05 7.30
C PHE A 919 -11.03 10.56 5.93
N VAL A 920 -10.87 9.64 4.99
CA VAL A 920 -10.43 9.99 3.65
C VAL A 920 -11.64 10.01 2.74
N LEU A 921 -11.94 11.20 2.23
CA LEU A 921 -12.97 11.42 1.22
C LEU A 921 -12.29 11.63 -0.14
N THR A 922 -12.81 10.93 -1.13
CA THR A 922 -12.26 10.91 -2.48
C THR A 922 -13.28 11.36 -3.52
N GLY A 923 -14.56 11.43 -3.16
CA GLY A 923 -15.66 11.66 -4.09
C GLY A 923 -16.23 10.37 -4.68
N ASP A 924 -15.61 9.20 -4.46
CA ASP A 924 -16.23 7.93 -4.82
C ASP A 924 -17.43 7.62 -3.90
N ALA A 925 -18.58 7.32 -4.50
CA ALA A 925 -19.82 7.17 -3.76
C ALA A 925 -19.87 5.94 -2.85
N GLU A 926 -19.24 4.82 -3.22
CA GLU A 926 -19.19 3.62 -2.38
C GLU A 926 -18.15 3.80 -1.28
N GLY A 927 -16.97 4.28 -1.67
CA GLY A 927 -15.84 4.58 -0.80
C GLY A 927 -16.22 5.51 0.33
N ASP A 928 -16.72 6.68 -0.04
CA ASP A 928 -17.08 7.73 0.90
C ASP A 928 -18.30 7.33 1.76
N TYR A 929 -19.18 6.44 1.27
CA TYR A 929 -20.29 5.89 2.06
C TYR A 929 -19.79 5.01 3.21
N ASN A 930 -18.94 4.01 2.93
CA ASN A 930 -18.48 3.08 3.97
C ASN A 930 -17.60 3.78 5.01
N VAL A 931 -16.70 4.66 4.59
CA VAL A 931 -15.88 5.41 5.56
C VAL A 931 -16.72 6.39 6.38
N THR A 932 -17.81 6.93 5.81
CA THR A 932 -18.79 7.72 6.58
C THR A 932 -19.53 6.86 7.60
N LEU A 933 -19.89 5.61 7.26
CA LEU A 933 -20.49 4.68 8.23
C LEU A 933 -19.56 4.41 9.41
N SER A 934 -18.24 4.31 9.18
CA SER A 934 -17.25 4.14 10.26
C SER A 934 -17.32 5.23 11.34
N MET A 935 -17.82 6.42 10.98
CA MET A 935 -17.99 7.61 11.84
C MET A 935 -19.34 7.67 12.55
N VAL A 936 -20.25 6.73 12.28
CA VAL A 936 -21.55 6.60 12.96
C VAL A 936 -21.38 5.58 14.08
N THR A 937 -21.71 5.93 15.32
CA THR A 937 -21.66 5.03 16.47
C THR A 937 -23.05 4.67 17.00
N ASN A 938 -24.07 5.51 16.76
CA ASN A 938 -25.45 5.27 17.19
C ASN A 938 -26.46 5.99 16.28
N THR A 939 -27.24 5.23 15.51
CA THR A 939 -28.25 5.77 14.60
C THR A 939 -29.45 6.40 15.32
N CYS A 940 -29.74 5.99 16.56
CA CYS A 940 -30.83 6.54 17.38
C CYS A 940 -30.45 7.80 18.16
N GLN A 941 -29.17 8.17 18.15
CA GLN A 941 -28.69 9.44 18.72
C GLN A 941 -27.84 10.21 17.71
N PRO A 942 -28.43 10.68 16.58
CA PRO A 942 -27.67 11.25 15.47
C PRO A 942 -26.67 12.34 15.90
N ALA A 943 -27.09 13.29 16.73
CA ALA A 943 -26.26 14.41 17.18
C ALA A 943 -25.02 14.01 18.00
N ALA A 944 -24.99 12.80 18.57
CA ALA A 944 -23.86 12.30 19.36
C ALA A 944 -22.75 11.66 18.49
N ASN A 945 -23.02 11.41 17.21
CA ASN A 945 -22.05 10.77 16.32
C ASN A 945 -20.92 11.73 15.95
N PRO A 946 -19.65 11.27 15.92
CA PRO A 946 -18.50 12.08 15.52
C PRO A 946 -18.68 12.85 14.20
N LEU A 947 -19.36 12.23 13.22
CA LEU A 947 -19.69 12.83 11.92
C LEU A 947 -20.46 14.16 12.02
N LEU A 948 -21.27 14.34 13.07
CA LEU A 948 -22.03 15.57 13.31
C LEU A 948 -21.40 16.39 14.44
N ALA A 949 -21.07 15.75 15.56
CA ALA A 949 -20.63 16.43 16.77
C ALA A 949 -19.33 17.22 16.56
N GLN A 950 -18.36 16.67 15.81
CA GLN A 950 -17.05 17.29 15.64
C GLN A 950 -17.06 18.48 14.67
N PRO A 951 -17.58 18.39 13.43
CA PRO A 951 -17.58 19.53 12.50
C PRO A 951 -18.59 20.62 12.87
N SER A 952 -19.44 20.39 13.88
CA SER A 952 -20.36 21.40 14.43
C SER A 952 -19.75 22.33 15.48
N THR A 953 -18.53 22.04 15.95
CA THR A 953 -17.84 22.90 16.91
C THR A 953 -16.94 23.93 16.21
N ARG A 954 -16.66 25.04 16.91
CA ARG A 954 -15.60 25.97 16.54
C ARG A 954 -14.57 26.05 17.67
N PRO A 955 -13.28 25.91 17.37
CA PRO A 955 -12.75 25.57 16.04
C PRO A 955 -12.94 24.08 15.70
N HIS A 956 -13.01 23.73 14.42
CA HIS A 956 -12.89 22.36 13.92
C HIS A 956 -11.73 22.24 12.92
N PRO A 957 -10.75 21.36 13.17
CA PRO A 957 -10.56 20.66 14.44
C PRO A 957 -10.26 21.65 15.59
N SER A 958 -10.40 21.21 16.84
CA SER A 958 -10.22 22.07 18.02
C SER A 958 -8.89 22.81 17.98
N GLY A 959 -8.92 24.13 18.13
CA GLY A 959 -7.76 25.04 18.08
C GLY A 959 -7.55 25.78 16.74
N ALA A 960 -8.33 25.48 15.69
CA ALA A 960 -8.12 26.04 14.34
C ALA A 960 -8.20 27.56 14.38
N THR A 961 -7.14 28.21 13.95
CA THR A 961 -7.02 29.67 14.00
C THR A 961 -7.71 30.28 12.80
N GLY A 962 -8.49 31.34 12.99
CA GLY A 962 -9.15 32.07 11.89
C GLY A 962 -10.52 31.51 11.47
N GLN A 963 -10.96 30.38 12.03
CA GLN A 963 -12.28 29.83 11.70
C GLN A 963 -13.41 30.62 12.39
N THR A 964 -14.15 31.40 11.60
CA THR A 964 -15.27 32.22 12.09
C THR A 964 -16.61 31.48 12.11
N ARG A 965 -16.73 30.32 11.44
CA ARG A 965 -17.96 29.49 11.34
C ARG A 965 -17.58 28.01 11.44
N ALA A 966 -18.42 27.21 12.14
CA ALA A 966 -18.21 25.77 12.16
C ALA A 966 -18.34 25.24 10.72
N PRO A 967 -17.55 24.24 10.29
CA PRO A 967 -17.69 23.65 8.96
C PRO A 967 -19.10 23.11 8.70
N LEU A 968 -19.75 22.58 9.74
CA LEU A 968 -21.11 22.05 9.68
C LEU A 968 -21.94 22.55 10.88
N PRO A 969 -22.42 23.82 10.89
CA PRO A 969 -23.12 24.39 12.04
C PRO A 969 -24.39 23.61 12.39
N VAL A 970 -24.65 23.42 13.68
CA VAL A 970 -25.89 22.79 14.17
C VAL A 970 -27.11 23.54 13.61
N GLY A 971 -28.04 22.79 13.03
CA GLY A 971 -29.26 23.35 12.42
C GLY A 971 -29.10 23.87 11.00
N SER A 972 -27.89 23.89 10.43
CA SER A 972 -27.70 24.16 9.00
C SER A 972 -28.37 23.10 8.13
N ALA A 973 -28.65 23.42 6.86
CA ALA A 973 -29.23 22.47 5.93
C ALA A 973 -28.37 21.20 5.77
N GLY A 974 -27.05 21.36 5.66
CA GLY A 974 -26.11 20.23 5.60
C GLY A 974 -26.15 19.37 6.87
N TYR A 975 -26.17 20.00 8.06
CA TYR A 975 -26.30 19.29 9.33
C TYR A 975 -27.60 18.48 9.38
N GLN A 976 -28.74 19.08 9.02
CA GLN A 976 -30.04 18.41 9.05
C GLN A 976 -30.15 17.28 8.03
N ALA A 977 -29.49 17.39 6.87
CA ALA A 977 -29.43 16.33 5.88
C ALA A 977 -28.71 15.09 6.43
N ILE A 978 -27.53 15.28 7.03
CA ILE A 978 -26.75 14.21 7.66
C ILE A 978 -27.47 13.64 8.88
N TYR A 979 -28.03 14.51 9.75
CA TYR A 979 -28.83 14.10 10.91
C TYR A 979 -29.99 13.19 10.51
N SER A 980 -30.79 13.61 9.53
CA SER A 980 -31.96 12.86 9.09
C SER A 980 -31.57 11.53 8.44
N TRP A 981 -30.46 11.50 7.71
CA TRP A 981 -29.91 10.26 7.16
C TRP A 981 -29.51 9.30 8.29
N ILE A 982 -28.71 9.71 9.28
CA ILE A 982 -28.35 8.86 10.42
C ILE A 982 -29.61 8.38 11.18
N ALA A 983 -30.56 9.28 11.44
CA ALA A 983 -31.79 8.99 12.15
C ALA A 983 -32.65 7.92 11.45
N SER A 984 -32.64 7.89 10.11
CA SER A 984 -33.35 6.86 9.33
C SER A 984 -32.81 5.45 9.56
N GLY A 985 -31.58 5.35 10.09
CA GLY A 985 -30.99 4.08 10.50
C GLY A 985 -31.39 3.60 11.89
N CYS A 986 -32.10 4.41 12.68
CA CYS A 986 -32.59 3.99 14.00
C CYS A 986 -33.71 2.97 13.83
N PRO A 987 -33.61 1.77 14.45
CA PRO A 987 -34.73 0.83 14.44
C PRO A 987 -35.95 1.49 15.08
N THR A 988 -37.00 1.76 14.31
CA THR A 988 -38.32 2.05 14.89
C THR A 988 -38.86 0.76 15.53
N PRO A 989 -39.47 0.82 16.73
CA PRO A 989 -40.04 -0.34 17.41
C PRO A 989 -40.97 -1.19 16.55
#